data_AF-A0A0P9DZ25-F1
#
_entry.id   AF-A0A0P9DZ25-F1
#
_cell.length_a   1.000
_cell.length_b   1.000
_cell.length_c   1.000
_cell.angle_alpha   90.00
_cell.angle_beta   90.00
_cell.angle_gamma   90.00
#
_symmetry.space_group_name_H-M   'P 1'
#
loop_
_entity.id
_entity.type
_entity.pdbx_description
1 polymer ?
#
loop_
_entity_poly.entity_id
_entity_poly.type
_entity_poly.pdbx_seq_one_letter_code
_entity_poly.pdbx_strand_id
1 'polypeptide(L)'
;MFNVEKVRKDFPILETGIIYLDSTASSLTPEPVLQRMLEFYRQYRANVERGIHRLSQRASEEYERARTKVADFINAKSKSEIIMTRNTTEGINTIANGLNWKRRDRIVTSLIEHHSNFIVWLRAKKRYGVDLEIVEPTKPIVHGILDPADFEKVVDDRTKLVAVTHVSNVLGVITPVREITEIAHEHGAQVLIDAAQSVPHMKVDVQRIGCDFLAFSVTGDTPLLVFSDEGVEIVPIQRITERIRDGERMHVLTLDGLGKVVFKPITGYLTHTDKVYEVRYEGCAVPLGATGYHSVFVWKEGEIVPKRVEELRTNDYMITFNTKLELPPKLKVVLTYKHRGNITTEETKVTKNLMRLMGYYLAEGSLDMNYGVKFTFNTNEKDYIRDCKDIIKTLRGTTFYREAFERVQKVKDRSLSEISRVTGLDRETIRKYLGRSKRCSGVFEPKVKKIRAYTHTHKTASRIDISFHSKKWFEFFRQLCGTKEDKHLPGLIWHLPRSYVLELVRGYLRGNGAKTDKYNIRVKSVAKRVILELCWLLKLNGISCTIGIGSKRGDSKENYNIVIQRSELGELKEFYRERKKNGAPKDKLLPADGLRRVYAQIKPKFNYEIYSLIRNGKKRLIREGVARAIKWIENAHRVPLNRQHVRILENYKKILSGDVGTVKVKSAKEIGEVEVYDISVDNYERFFGGFYPILLHNSGHKMCAPTGSGALYVREELMEEVEPLCIGGGTIADVGLDYYKLERGPMRFEAGTPAIAEAIGLGAAIDYLRKIGMENIENHERELTKQMYEGLGGIPKVEVYGPEPKHRVGIMPFNVGNLNPHDVALALDVSASIMVRSGHHCALPLTKSLIRRPGSIRASTYFYNTKEEIEKLTTTVREIAETLAV
;
A
#
# COMPACT_ATOMS: atom_id res chain seq x y z
N MET A 1 21.87 -34.91 -5.58
CA MET A 1 22.33 -34.42 -4.27
C MET A 1 22.02 -32.94 -4.20
N PHE A 2 21.35 -32.49 -3.14
CA PHE A 2 21.11 -31.06 -2.90
C PHE A 2 22.46 -30.33 -2.71
N ASN A 3 22.57 -29.10 -3.20
CA ASN A 3 23.77 -28.29 -3.05
C ASN A 3 23.35 -26.88 -2.63
N VAL A 4 23.49 -26.60 -1.33
CA VAL A 4 23.06 -25.34 -0.72
C VAL A 4 23.83 -24.15 -1.29
N GLU A 5 25.14 -24.25 -1.49
CA GLU A 5 25.98 -23.18 -2.06
C GLU A 5 25.59 -22.76 -3.48
N LYS A 6 25.07 -23.70 -4.28
CA LYS A 6 24.53 -23.38 -5.61
C LYS A 6 23.21 -22.63 -5.51
N VAL A 7 22.37 -22.98 -4.53
CA VAL A 7 21.05 -22.38 -4.32
C VAL A 7 21.16 -20.99 -3.67
N ARG A 8 22.08 -20.79 -2.73
CA ARG A 8 22.36 -19.49 -2.08
C ARG A 8 22.68 -18.38 -3.08
N LYS A 9 23.30 -18.70 -4.22
CA LYS A 9 23.60 -17.74 -5.32
C LYS A 9 22.37 -17.15 -6.00
N ASP A 10 21.20 -17.80 -5.91
CA ASP A 10 19.95 -17.22 -6.39
C ASP A 10 19.38 -16.17 -5.41
N PHE A 11 19.99 -15.97 -4.23
CA PHE A 11 19.59 -15.02 -3.19
C PHE A 11 20.72 -14.01 -2.89
N PRO A 12 20.88 -12.94 -3.70
CA PRO A 12 22.01 -12.00 -3.58
C PRO A 12 22.21 -11.38 -2.19
N ILE A 13 21.15 -11.28 -1.39
CA ILE A 13 21.23 -10.77 -0.01
C ILE A 13 22.13 -11.65 0.89
N LEU A 14 22.23 -12.97 0.65
CA LEU A 14 23.08 -13.86 1.44
C LEU A 14 24.58 -13.62 1.18
N GLU A 15 24.96 -13.01 0.05
CA GLU A 15 26.35 -12.64 -0.25
C GLU A 15 26.87 -11.51 0.65
N THR A 16 25.98 -10.81 1.37
CA THR A 16 26.35 -9.75 2.33
C THR A 16 26.94 -10.30 3.65
N GLY A 17 26.95 -11.63 3.84
CA GLY A 17 27.46 -12.29 5.05
C GLY A 17 26.45 -12.40 6.20
N ILE A 18 25.18 -12.07 5.95
CA ILE A 18 24.09 -12.26 6.91
C ILE A 18 23.71 -13.74 7.08
N ILE A 19 23.24 -14.09 8.28
CA ILE A 19 22.74 -15.43 8.63
C ILE A 19 21.25 -15.30 8.92
N TYR A 20 20.45 -15.50 7.87
CA TYR A 20 19.02 -15.24 7.94
C TYR A 20 18.25 -16.45 8.48
N LEU A 21 17.75 -16.33 9.72
CA LEU A 21 17.01 -17.37 10.44
C LEU A 21 15.62 -16.89 10.90
N ASP A 22 14.92 -16.08 10.09
CA ASP A 22 13.53 -15.65 10.33
C ASP A 22 12.55 -16.02 9.19
N SER A 23 12.88 -17.08 8.45
CA SER A 23 12.13 -17.56 7.27
C SER A 23 10.65 -17.84 7.55
N THR A 24 10.29 -18.23 8.79
CA THR A 24 8.90 -18.43 9.24
C THR A 24 8.08 -17.14 9.32
N ALA A 25 8.74 -16.00 9.50
CA ALA A 25 8.08 -14.73 9.29
C ALA A 25 8.01 -14.42 7.81
N SER A 26 9.17 -14.35 7.14
CA SER A 26 9.35 -13.95 5.76
C SER A 26 10.50 -14.74 5.15
N SER A 27 10.28 -15.40 4.02
CA SER A 27 11.34 -16.07 3.28
C SER A 27 12.00 -15.10 2.30
N LEU A 28 13.29 -15.26 2.06
CA LEU A 28 13.97 -14.52 1.00
C LEU A 28 13.37 -14.89 -0.38
N THR A 29 13.33 -13.92 -1.30
CA THR A 29 12.85 -14.12 -2.69
C THR A 29 14.04 -14.32 -3.62
N PRO A 30 14.11 -15.43 -4.39
CA PRO A 30 15.22 -15.68 -5.31
C PRO A 30 15.05 -14.95 -6.64
N GLU A 31 16.16 -14.61 -7.27
CA GLU A 31 16.21 -13.80 -8.50
C GLU A 31 15.33 -14.32 -9.65
N PRO A 32 15.24 -15.64 -9.94
CA PRO A 32 14.33 -16.16 -10.98
C PRO A 32 12.84 -15.84 -10.77
N VAL A 33 12.41 -15.64 -9.51
CA VAL A 33 11.02 -15.27 -9.19
C VAL A 33 10.76 -13.80 -9.52
N LEU A 34 11.68 -12.93 -9.10
CA LEU A 34 11.63 -11.49 -9.38
C LEU A 34 11.61 -11.24 -10.89
N GLN A 35 12.49 -11.90 -11.64
CA GLN A 35 12.56 -11.79 -13.10
C GLN A 35 11.23 -12.17 -13.79
N ARG A 36 10.48 -13.16 -13.27
CA ARG A 36 9.18 -13.54 -13.83
C ARG A 36 8.13 -12.43 -13.67
N MET A 37 8.10 -11.76 -12.53
CA MET A 37 7.19 -10.63 -12.28
C MET A 37 7.52 -9.43 -13.17
N LEU A 38 8.82 -9.11 -13.27
CA LEU A 38 9.33 -8.05 -14.14
C LEU A 38 9.00 -8.32 -15.60
N GLU A 39 9.08 -9.58 -16.06
CA GLU A 39 8.68 -9.97 -17.41
C GLU A 39 7.20 -9.68 -17.68
N PHE A 40 6.29 -10.01 -16.76
CA PHE A 40 4.86 -9.64 -16.88
C PHE A 40 4.71 -8.13 -17.09
N TYR A 41 5.29 -7.32 -16.19
CA TYR A 41 5.17 -5.86 -16.26
C TYR A 41 5.76 -5.26 -17.54
N ARG A 42 6.90 -5.78 -18.01
CA ARG A 42 7.64 -5.27 -19.18
C ARG A 42 7.08 -5.74 -20.52
N GLN A 43 6.57 -6.97 -20.62
CA GLN A 43 6.26 -7.61 -21.90
C GLN A 43 4.78 -7.83 -22.20
N TYR A 44 3.93 -8.12 -21.20
CA TYR A 44 2.55 -8.56 -21.46
C TYR A 44 1.49 -8.11 -20.43
N ARG A 45 1.79 -7.07 -19.65
CA ARG A 45 0.88 -6.48 -18.66
C ARG A 45 -0.49 -6.11 -19.26
N ALA A 46 -1.50 -6.89 -18.88
CA ALA A 46 -2.90 -6.68 -19.22
C ALA A 46 -3.79 -7.28 -18.12
N ASN A 47 -5.07 -6.91 -18.08
CA ASN A 47 -6.03 -7.56 -17.19
C ASN A 47 -6.31 -8.98 -17.71
N VAL A 48 -6.50 -9.93 -16.80
CA VAL A 48 -6.91 -11.30 -17.11
C VAL A 48 -8.39 -11.36 -17.50
N GLU A 49 -8.75 -12.38 -18.28
CA GLU A 49 -10.11 -12.82 -18.68
C GLU A 49 -11.00 -11.84 -19.46
N ARG A 50 -10.71 -10.53 -19.42
CA ARG A 50 -11.58 -9.47 -19.96
C ARG A 50 -11.15 -8.94 -21.33
N GLY A 51 -10.21 -9.61 -22.01
CA GLY A 51 -9.63 -9.13 -23.26
C GLY A 51 -9.28 -10.22 -24.27
N ILE A 52 -9.86 -10.11 -25.47
CA ILE A 52 -9.56 -10.98 -26.62
C ILE A 52 -8.22 -10.68 -27.32
N HIS A 53 -7.40 -9.79 -26.76
CA HIS A 53 -6.14 -9.38 -27.37
C HIS A 53 -4.95 -10.14 -26.78
N ARG A 54 -3.93 -10.41 -27.61
CA ARG A 54 -2.73 -11.23 -27.29
C ARG A 54 -2.12 -11.00 -25.90
N LEU A 55 -2.03 -9.75 -25.43
CA LEU A 55 -1.48 -9.46 -24.10
C LEU A 55 -2.40 -9.92 -22.95
N SER A 56 -3.72 -9.74 -23.08
CA SER A 56 -4.70 -10.22 -22.09
C SER A 56 -4.81 -11.74 -22.12
N GLN A 57 -4.70 -12.36 -23.31
CA GLN A 57 -4.55 -13.81 -23.45
C GLN A 57 -3.29 -14.32 -22.71
N ARG A 58 -2.09 -13.84 -23.04
CA ARG A 58 -0.84 -14.25 -22.35
C ARG A 58 -0.89 -13.95 -20.84
N ALA A 59 -1.45 -12.83 -20.41
CA ALA A 59 -1.63 -12.54 -18.98
C ALA A 59 -2.56 -13.56 -18.29
N SER A 60 -3.67 -13.92 -18.94
CA SER A 60 -4.61 -14.93 -18.43
C SER A 60 -3.99 -16.32 -18.41
N GLU A 61 -3.27 -16.70 -19.47
CA GLU A 61 -2.54 -17.97 -19.57
C GLU A 61 -1.50 -18.12 -18.47
N GLU A 62 -0.72 -17.08 -18.15
CA GLU A 62 0.29 -17.14 -17.09
C GLU A 62 -0.32 -17.08 -15.67
N TYR A 63 -1.43 -16.35 -15.49
CA TYR A 63 -2.19 -16.33 -14.23
C TYR A 63 -2.84 -17.69 -13.95
N GLU A 64 -3.50 -18.27 -14.96
CA GLU A 64 -4.09 -19.60 -14.87
C GLU A 64 -3.03 -20.71 -14.77
N ARG A 65 -1.85 -20.54 -15.39
CA ARG A 65 -0.71 -21.44 -15.18
C ARG A 65 -0.20 -21.34 -13.74
N ALA A 66 -0.17 -20.15 -13.13
CA ALA A 66 0.14 -20.03 -11.71
C ALA A 66 -0.89 -20.76 -10.84
N ARG A 67 -2.19 -20.68 -11.17
CA ARG A 67 -3.25 -21.45 -10.50
C ARG A 67 -3.04 -22.96 -10.64
N THR A 68 -2.75 -23.46 -11.85
CA THR A 68 -2.39 -24.88 -12.06
C THR A 68 -1.20 -25.28 -11.21
N LYS A 69 -0.13 -24.47 -11.18
CA LYS A 69 1.06 -24.77 -10.38
C LYS A 69 0.77 -24.84 -8.88
N VAL A 70 -0.09 -23.94 -8.37
CA VAL A 70 -0.58 -24.02 -6.98
C VAL A 70 -1.31 -25.34 -6.73
N ALA A 71 -2.22 -25.73 -7.65
CA ALA A 71 -2.95 -27.00 -7.56
C ALA A 71 -2.00 -28.21 -7.54
N ASP A 72 -1.11 -28.29 -8.53
CA ASP A 72 -0.08 -29.34 -8.62
C ASP A 72 0.79 -29.43 -7.36
N PHE A 73 1.18 -28.27 -6.79
CA PHE A 73 2.15 -28.18 -5.70
C PHE A 73 1.60 -28.73 -4.39
N ILE A 74 0.29 -28.58 -4.16
CA ILE A 74 -0.40 -29.15 -2.99
C ILE A 74 -1.14 -30.46 -3.33
N ASN A 75 -0.96 -31.01 -4.54
CA ASN A 75 -1.67 -32.17 -5.07
C ASN A 75 -3.21 -32.05 -4.98
N ALA A 76 -3.78 -30.91 -5.39
CA ALA A 76 -5.22 -30.77 -5.61
C ALA A 76 -5.67 -31.57 -6.86
N LYS A 77 -6.94 -31.99 -6.92
CA LYS A 77 -7.51 -32.73 -8.07
C LYS A 77 -7.54 -31.85 -9.32
N SER A 78 -7.78 -30.56 -9.14
CA SER A 78 -7.90 -29.59 -10.23
C SER A 78 -7.56 -28.17 -9.79
N LYS A 79 -7.15 -27.34 -10.75
CA LYS A 79 -7.01 -25.89 -10.55
C LYS A 79 -8.32 -25.18 -10.21
N SER A 80 -9.47 -25.79 -10.50
CA SER A 80 -10.79 -25.30 -10.07
C SER A 80 -10.93 -25.23 -8.55
N GLU A 81 -10.19 -26.06 -7.80
CA GLU A 81 -10.19 -26.04 -6.34
C GLU A 81 -9.35 -24.90 -5.74
N ILE A 82 -8.62 -24.12 -6.55
CA ILE A 82 -7.68 -23.10 -6.08
C ILE A 82 -8.21 -21.69 -6.31
N ILE A 83 -8.44 -20.97 -5.22
CA ILE A 83 -8.74 -19.54 -5.18
C ILE A 83 -7.45 -18.76 -4.88
N MET A 84 -7.13 -17.77 -5.71
CA MET A 84 -6.08 -16.79 -5.42
C MET A 84 -6.61 -15.77 -4.40
N THR A 85 -5.88 -15.57 -3.32
CA THR A 85 -6.20 -14.58 -2.28
C THR A 85 -5.05 -13.59 -2.14
N ARG A 86 -5.17 -12.62 -1.23
CA ARG A 86 -4.04 -11.76 -0.85
C ARG A 86 -3.21 -12.34 0.29
N ASN A 87 -3.64 -13.43 0.96
CA ASN A 87 -2.94 -14.15 2.04
C ASN A 87 -3.80 -15.23 2.72
N THR A 88 -3.18 -16.07 3.56
CA THR A 88 -3.84 -17.01 4.50
C THR A 88 -5.00 -16.35 5.24
N THR A 89 -4.80 -15.15 5.80
CA THR A 89 -5.81 -14.50 6.65
C THR A 89 -7.07 -14.16 5.86
N GLU A 90 -6.93 -13.77 4.59
CA GLU A 90 -8.07 -13.61 3.68
C GLU A 90 -8.70 -14.96 3.34
N GLY A 91 -7.91 -16.00 3.05
CA GLY A 91 -8.43 -17.35 2.83
C GLY A 91 -9.30 -17.86 3.99
N ILE A 92 -8.77 -17.82 5.21
CA ILE A 92 -9.48 -18.23 6.43
C ILE A 92 -10.70 -17.32 6.67
N ASN A 93 -10.61 -16.00 6.46
CA ASN A 93 -11.77 -15.12 6.61
C ASN A 93 -12.84 -15.36 5.54
N THR A 94 -12.49 -15.81 4.34
CA THR A 94 -13.46 -16.22 3.31
C THR A 94 -14.28 -17.40 3.80
N ILE A 95 -13.64 -18.47 4.29
CA ILE A 95 -14.37 -19.61 4.88
C ILE A 95 -15.20 -19.19 6.10
N ALA A 96 -14.59 -18.47 7.04
CA ALA A 96 -15.25 -18.10 8.30
C ALA A 96 -16.45 -17.15 8.16
N ASN A 97 -16.49 -16.33 7.11
CA ASN A 97 -17.64 -15.46 6.82
C ASN A 97 -18.57 -16.02 5.74
N GLY A 98 -18.09 -16.97 4.93
CA GLY A 98 -18.82 -17.59 3.83
C GLY A 98 -19.66 -18.81 4.24
N LEU A 99 -19.23 -19.57 5.25
CA LEU A 99 -20.02 -20.67 5.79
C LEU A 99 -21.30 -20.17 6.49
N ASN A 100 -22.41 -20.87 6.21
CA ASN A 100 -23.72 -20.56 6.80
C ASN A 100 -23.85 -21.11 8.23
N TRP A 101 -23.43 -20.31 9.22
CA TRP A 101 -23.47 -20.66 10.64
C TRP A 101 -24.89 -20.61 11.24
N LYS A 102 -25.30 -21.70 11.92
CA LYS A 102 -26.48 -21.74 12.78
C LYS A 102 -26.07 -21.59 14.25
N ARG A 103 -27.00 -21.12 15.09
CA ARG A 103 -26.76 -21.01 16.53
C ARG A 103 -26.57 -22.40 17.14
N ARG A 104 -25.50 -22.58 17.94
CA ARG A 104 -25.02 -23.86 18.50
C ARG A 104 -24.40 -24.86 17.51
N ASP A 105 -24.08 -24.47 16.26
CA ASP A 105 -23.05 -25.21 15.53
C ASP A 105 -21.75 -25.13 16.36
N ARG A 106 -20.95 -26.20 16.41
CA ARG A 106 -19.65 -26.21 17.11
C ARG A 106 -18.51 -25.99 16.12
N ILE A 107 -17.55 -25.17 16.51
CA ILE A 107 -16.23 -25.07 15.91
C ILE A 107 -15.23 -25.69 16.89
N VAL A 108 -14.37 -26.60 16.42
CA VAL A 108 -13.21 -27.11 17.17
C VAL A 108 -11.95 -26.48 16.60
N THR A 109 -11.06 -25.99 17.45
CA THR A 109 -9.75 -25.44 17.06
C THR A 109 -8.69 -25.83 18.08
N SER A 110 -7.44 -25.41 17.92
CA SER A 110 -6.35 -25.74 18.85
C SER A 110 -5.84 -24.54 19.65
N LEU A 111 -5.07 -24.83 20.70
CA LEU A 111 -4.33 -23.82 21.47
C LEU A 111 -3.09 -23.26 20.72
N ILE A 112 -2.58 -23.99 19.73
CA ILE A 112 -1.31 -23.66 19.04
C ILE A 112 -1.49 -22.78 17.79
N GLU A 113 -2.71 -22.29 17.54
CA GLU A 113 -3.06 -21.51 16.36
C GLU A 113 -2.38 -20.13 16.29
N HIS A 114 -2.06 -19.74 15.05
CA HIS A 114 -1.79 -18.35 14.71
C HIS A 114 -3.06 -17.49 14.86
N HIS A 115 -2.94 -16.22 15.22
CA HIS A 115 -4.07 -15.30 15.41
C HIS A 115 -5.08 -15.29 14.25
N SER A 116 -4.62 -15.43 13.00
CA SER A 116 -5.47 -15.51 11.81
C SER A 116 -6.44 -16.69 11.83
N ASN A 117 -6.03 -17.83 12.39
CA ASN A 117 -6.83 -19.05 12.55
C ASN A 117 -7.43 -19.19 13.96
N PHE A 118 -7.54 -18.11 14.74
CA PHE A 118 -8.07 -18.16 16.11
C PHE A 118 -9.07 -17.03 16.41
N ILE A 119 -8.68 -15.78 16.14
CA ILE A 119 -9.51 -14.60 16.44
C ILE A 119 -10.80 -14.60 15.61
N VAL A 120 -10.75 -15.17 14.40
CA VAL A 120 -11.89 -15.27 13.49
C VAL A 120 -12.98 -16.20 14.04
N TRP A 121 -12.61 -17.29 14.73
CA TRP A 121 -13.55 -18.21 15.37
C TRP A 121 -14.17 -17.62 16.64
N LEU A 122 -13.38 -16.88 17.44
CA LEU A 122 -13.92 -16.06 18.54
C LEU A 122 -14.91 -15.00 18.05
N ARG A 123 -14.71 -14.46 16.84
CA ARG A 123 -15.66 -13.54 16.18
C ARG A 123 -16.90 -14.28 15.67
N ALA A 124 -16.77 -15.49 15.13
CA ALA A 124 -17.90 -16.33 14.73
C ALA A 124 -18.79 -16.65 15.94
N LYS A 125 -18.21 -17.12 17.06
CA LYS A 125 -18.91 -17.35 18.34
C LYS A 125 -19.74 -16.14 18.78
N LYS A 126 -19.14 -14.95 18.77
CA LYS A 126 -19.82 -13.69 19.13
C LYS A 126 -20.90 -13.24 18.12
N ARG A 127 -20.75 -13.54 16.84
CA ARG A 127 -21.63 -13.04 15.76
C ARG A 127 -22.83 -13.95 15.50
N TYR A 128 -22.62 -15.26 15.54
CA TYR A 128 -23.60 -16.27 15.14
C TYR A 128 -24.11 -17.13 16.31
N GLY A 129 -23.47 -17.03 17.48
CA GLY A 129 -23.80 -17.87 18.63
C GLY A 129 -23.45 -19.34 18.42
N VAL A 130 -22.38 -19.60 17.67
CA VAL A 130 -21.73 -20.91 17.56
C VAL A 130 -20.91 -21.19 18.82
N ASP A 131 -20.80 -22.46 19.19
CA ASP A 131 -19.89 -22.89 20.24
C ASP A 131 -18.46 -23.00 19.68
N LEU A 132 -17.47 -22.79 20.54
CA LEU A 132 -16.06 -22.85 20.19
C LEU A 132 -15.35 -23.64 21.27
N GLU A 133 -14.78 -24.77 20.87
CA GLU A 133 -13.99 -25.68 21.67
C GLU A 133 -12.51 -25.55 21.28
N ILE A 134 -11.61 -25.64 22.26
CA ILE A 134 -10.17 -25.42 22.04
C ILE A 134 -9.42 -26.63 22.60
N VAL A 135 -8.86 -27.45 21.71
CA VAL A 135 -8.02 -28.58 22.07
C VAL A 135 -6.66 -28.08 22.55
N GLU A 136 -6.29 -28.47 23.77
CA GLU A 136 -4.97 -28.22 24.35
C GLU A 136 -4.06 -29.46 24.21
N PRO A 137 -2.75 -29.29 23.94
CA PRO A 137 -1.78 -30.39 23.91
C PRO A 137 -1.76 -31.22 25.20
N THR A 138 -1.82 -32.55 25.08
CA THR A 138 -1.68 -33.47 26.21
C THR A 138 -0.22 -33.54 26.72
N LYS A 139 -0.02 -34.09 27.92
CA LYS A 139 1.24 -33.89 28.69
C LYS A 139 2.45 -34.65 28.10
N PRO A 140 3.67 -34.05 28.08
CA PRO A 140 4.01 -32.71 28.56
C PRO A 140 3.58 -31.61 27.59
N ILE A 141 2.74 -30.71 28.11
CA ILE A 141 2.12 -29.56 27.44
C ILE A 141 3.16 -28.69 26.67
N VAL A 142 4.41 -28.68 27.13
CA VAL A 142 5.55 -27.91 26.58
C VAL A 142 5.94 -28.32 25.15
N HIS A 143 5.67 -29.57 24.75
CA HIS A 143 6.00 -30.03 23.39
C HIS A 143 4.96 -29.61 22.35
N GLY A 144 3.75 -29.22 22.75
CA GLY A 144 2.72 -28.71 21.86
C GLY A 144 2.17 -29.69 20.83
N ILE A 145 2.47 -30.99 20.96
CA ILE A 145 1.95 -32.06 20.11
C ILE A 145 0.44 -32.19 20.37
N LEU A 146 -0.34 -32.19 19.31
CA LEU A 146 -1.78 -32.47 19.36
C LEU A 146 -2.01 -33.95 19.09
N ASP A 147 -2.67 -34.64 20.03
CA ASP A 147 -3.07 -36.04 19.88
C ASP A 147 -4.44 -36.10 19.16
N PRO A 148 -4.62 -36.88 18.08
CA PRO A 148 -5.92 -37.11 17.47
C PRO A 148 -6.98 -37.60 18.46
N ALA A 149 -6.61 -38.38 19.48
CA ALA A 149 -7.51 -38.85 20.52
C ALA A 149 -8.07 -37.70 21.40
N ASP A 150 -7.45 -36.51 21.40
CA ASP A 150 -8.05 -35.33 22.04
C ASP A 150 -9.12 -34.65 21.16
N PHE A 151 -9.08 -34.86 19.84
CA PHE A 151 -10.15 -34.44 18.92
C PHE A 151 -11.35 -35.38 18.98
N GLU A 152 -11.14 -36.71 19.05
CA GLU A 152 -12.21 -37.71 19.24
C GLU A 152 -13.14 -37.40 20.43
N LYS A 153 -12.60 -36.79 21.49
CA LYS A 153 -13.35 -36.43 22.71
C LYS A 153 -14.28 -35.22 22.55
N VAL A 154 -14.06 -34.38 21.53
CA VAL A 154 -14.72 -33.08 21.38
C VAL A 154 -15.40 -32.86 20.04
N VAL A 155 -15.05 -33.63 19.02
CA VAL A 155 -15.78 -33.69 17.76
C VAL A 155 -17.03 -34.55 18.00
N ASP A 156 -18.21 -33.99 17.73
CA ASP A 156 -19.49 -34.70 17.75
C ASP A 156 -20.36 -34.23 16.56
N ASP A 157 -21.55 -34.80 16.37
CA ASP A 157 -22.45 -34.48 15.25
C ASP A 157 -22.93 -33.00 15.20
N ARG A 158 -22.58 -32.17 16.19
CA ARG A 158 -22.79 -30.71 16.14
C ARG A 158 -21.56 -29.94 15.67
N THR A 159 -20.39 -30.58 15.61
CA THR A 159 -19.19 -29.99 15.03
C THR A 159 -19.43 -29.77 13.56
N LYS A 160 -19.38 -28.49 13.16
CA LYS A 160 -19.51 -28.09 11.77
C LYS A 160 -18.17 -27.85 11.10
N LEU A 161 -17.18 -27.40 11.88
CA LEU A 161 -15.84 -27.10 11.40
C LEU A 161 -14.78 -27.48 12.43
N VAL A 162 -13.77 -28.22 12.00
CA VAL A 162 -12.48 -28.32 12.70
C VAL A 162 -11.49 -27.40 11.98
N ALA A 163 -10.90 -26.46 12.70
CA ALA A 163 -9.99 -25.46 12.13
C ALA A 163 -8.65 -25.48 12.86
N VAL A 164 -7.61 -26.03 12.22
CA VAL A 164 -6.30 -26.29 12.85
C VAL A 164 -5.13 -25.86 11.95
N THR A 165 -4.00 -25.52 12.57
CA THR A 165 -2.75 -25.30 11.83
C THR A 165 -2.06 -26.63 11.52
N HIS A 166 -1.53 -26.78 10.30
CA HIS A 166 -0.72 -27.93 9.93
C HIS A 166 0.68 -27.88 10.57
N VAL A 167 1.25 -26.68 10.68
CA VAL A 167 2.58 -26.44 11.27
C VAL A 167 2.54 -25.19 12.14
N SER A 168 2.80 -25.36 13.43
CA SER A 168 2.85 -24.23 14.37
C SER A 168 3.95 -23.23 13.99
N ASN A 169 3.59 -21.97 13.75
CA ASN A 169 4.54 -20.89 13.45
C ASN A 169 5.43 -20.47 14.64
N VAL A 170 5.26 -21.12 15.79
CA VAL A 170 6.09 -20.93 16.99
C VAL A 170 6.86 -22.19 17.31
N LEU A 171 6.16 -23.33 17.51
CA LEU A 171 6.79 -24.56 17.96
C LEU A 171 7.35 -25.43 16.82
N GLY A 172 7.04 -25.12 15.56
CA GLY A 172 7.38 -25.97 14.41
C GLY A 172 6.65 -27.31 14.36
N VAL A 173 5.87 -27.66 15.40
CA VAL A 173 5.08 -28.89 15.53
C VAL A 173 4.31 -29.14 14.24
N ILE A 174 4.46 -30.33 13.68
CA ILE A 174 3.63 -30.85 12.60
C ILE A 174 2.40 -31.50 13.25
N THR A 175 1.22 -30.96 12.97
CA THR A 175 -0.07 -31.47 13.45
C THR A 175 -0.48 -32.71 12.64
N PRO A 176 -1.02 -33.78 13.25
CA PRO A 176 -1.57 -34.95 12.54
C PRO A 176 -2.91 -34.62 11.86
N VAL A 177 -2.85 -33.77 10.83
CA VAL A 177 -4.02 -33.19 10.17
C VAL A 177 -4.85 -34.22 9.41
N ARG A 178 -4.27 -35.34 8.99
CA ARG A 178 -5.01 -36.41 8.29
C ARG A 178 -5.91 -37.14 9.27
N GLU A 179 -5.35 -37.60 10.39
CA GLU A 179 -6.06 -38.31 11.45
C GLU A 179 -7.17 -37.43 12.04
N ILE A 180 -6.89 -36.15 12.29
CA ILE A 180 -7.90 -35.15 12.69
C ILE A 180 -8.99 -34.96 11.63
N THR A 181 -8.66 -35.10 10.33
CA THR A 181 -9.64 -35.01 9.25
C THR A 181 -10.52 -36.25 9.15
N GLU A 182 -9.94 -37.44 9.33
CA GLU A 182 -10.69 -38.69 9.39
C GLU A 182 -11.73 -38.64 10.54
N ILE A 183 -11.32 -38.23 11.75
CA ILE A 183 -12.22 -38.01 12.90
C ILE A 183 -13.30 -36.96 12.63
N ALA A 184 -12.96 -35.85 11.97
CA ALA A 184 -13.93 -34.81 11.62
C ALA A 184 -14.99 -35.32 10.64
N HIS A 185 -14.58 -36.10 9.63
CA HIS A 185 -15.46 -36.60 8.57
C HIS A 185 -16.38 -37.72 9.05
N GLU A 186 -15.99 -38.52 10.04
CA GLU A 186 -16.88 -39.48 10.70
C GLU A 186 -18.14 -38.82 11.32
N HIS A 187 -18.01 -37.58 11.79
CA HIS A 187 -19.11 -36.76 12.30
C HIS A 187 -19.69 -35.74 11.29
N GLY A 188 -19.26 -35.80 10.02
CA GLY A 188 -19.72 -34.88 8.97
C GLY A 188 -19.25 -33.42 9.12
N ALA A 189 -18.24 -33.16 9.96
CA ALA A 189 -17.65 -31.84 10.15
C ALA A 189 -16.67 -31.51 9.01
N GLN A 190 -16.70 -30.27 8.50
CA GLN A 190 -15.70 -29.81 7.53
C GLN A 190 -14.35 -29.50 8.21
N VAL A 191 -13.26 -29.49 7.45
CA VAL A 191 -11.90 -29.23 7.98
C VAL A 191 -11.18 -28.11 7.24
N LEU A 192 -10.78 -27.09 8.00
CA LEU A 192 -9.90 -26.02 7.55
C LEU A 192 -8.48 -26.19 8.11
N ILE A 193 -7.50 -26.14 7.21
CA ILE A 193 -6.07 -26.22 7.54
C ILE A 193 -5.37 -24.86 7.29
N ASP A 194 -4.79 -24.25 8.34
CA ASP A 194 -3.81 -23.17 8.17
C ASP A 194 -2.45 -23.80 7.84
N ALA A 195 -2.06 -23.67 6.57
CA ALA A 195 -0.89 -24.28 5.98
C ALA A 195 0.23 -23.27 5.68
N ALA A 196 0.16 -22.07 6.28
CA ALA A 196 1.10 -20.96 6.03
C ALA A 196 2.58 -21.28 6.34
N GLN A 197 2.84 -22.36 7.08
CA GLN A 197 4.18 -22.84 7.44
C GLN A 197 4.45 -24.29 6.99
N SER A 198 3.46 -25.04 6.51
CA SER A 198 3.71 -26.38 5.95
C SER A 198 4.06 -26.31 4.46
N VAL A 199 3.31 -25.52 3.68
CA VAL A 199 3.50 -25.36 2.23
C VAL A 199 4.91 -24.91 1.82
N PRO A 200 5.60 -24.01 2.56
CA PRO A 200 6.98 -23.62 2.20
C PRO A 200 8.02 -24.69 2.53
N HIS A 201 7.80 -25.50 3.58
CA HIS A 201 8.85 -26.29 4.24
C HIS A 201 8.77 -27.81 3.98
N MET A 202 7.60 -28.35 3.63
CA MET A 202 7.38 -29.79 3.43
C MET A 202 6.38 -30.06 2.31
N LYS A 203 6.35 -31.29 1.80
CA LYS A 203 5.36 -31.68 0.79
C LYS A 203 3.96 -31.73 1.41
N VAL A 204 3.03 -30.93 0.89
CA VAL A 204 1.61 -30.94 1.25
C VAL A 204 0.82 -31.67 0.16
N ASP A 205 -0.13 -32.52 0.57
CA ASP A 205 -0.97 -33.30 -0.33
C ASP A 205 -2.41 -33.24 0.18
N VAL A 206 -3.23 -32.35 -0.39
CA VAL A 206 -4.61 -32.13 0.08
C VAL A 206 -5.52 -33.34 -0.17
N GLN A 207 -5.25 -34.14 -1.20
CA GLN A 207 -5.98 -35.39 -1.44
C GLN A 207 -5.66 -36.45 -0.39
N ARG A 208 -4.39 -36.56 0.04
CA ARG A 208 -3.97 -37.50 1.09
C ARG A 208 -4.38 -37.04 2.50
N ILE A 209 -4.35 -35.73 2.77
CA ILE A 209 -4.85 -35.15 4.03
C ILE A 209 -6.37 -35.29 4.10
N GLY A 210 -7.05 -35.19 2.96
CA GLY A 210 -8.51 -35.23 2.86
C GLY A 210 -9.19 -33.93 3.29
N CYS A 211 -8.46 -32.84 3.55
CA CYS A 211 -9.07 -31.60 4.05
C CYS A 211 -10.11 -30.97 3.08
N ASP A 212 -10.95 -30.08 3.60
CA ASP A 212 -11.99 -29.39 2.83
C ASP A 212 -11.55 -28.00 2.39
N PHE A 213 -10.79 -27.32 3.25
CA PHE A 213 -10.21 -26.01 3.00
C PHE A 213 -8.74 -25.97 3.44
N LEU A 214 -7.86 -25.33 2.67
CA LEU A 214 -6.46 -25.11 3.08
C LEU A 214 -5.96 -23.73 2.62
N ALA A 215 -5.38 -22.95 3.53
CA ALA A 215 -5.00 -21.55 3.26
C ALA A 215 -3.50 -21.27 3.52
N PHE A 216 -2.85 -20.46 2.66
CA PHE A 216 -1.45 -20.02 2.83
C PHE A 216 -1.16 -18.62 2.23
N SER A 217 -0.02 -17.99 2.62
CA SER A 217 0.22 -16.52 2.48
C SER A 217 1.40 -16.10 1.61
N VAL A 218 1.15 -15.05 0.82
CA VAL A 218 2.09 -14.01 0.34
C VAL A 218 1.26 -12.69 0.12
N THR A 219 1.72 -11.41 0.31
CA THR A 219 0.84 -10.17 0.47
C THR A 219 1.50 -8.73 0.28
N GLY A 220 0.78 -7.65 -0.12
CA GLY A 220 1.24 -6.32 -0.66
C GLY A 220 2.04 -5.21 0.13
N ASP A 221 1.81 -3.90 -0.19
CA ASP A 221 2.82 -2.78 -0.15
C ASP A 221 2.37 -1.31 0.24
N THR A 222 3.29 -0.34 0.55
CA THR A 222 3.05 1.13 0.84
C THR A 222 3.34 2.12 -0.28
N PRO A 223 2.45 3.05 -0.63
CA PRO A 223 2.76 4.15 -1.53
C PRO A 223 3.61 5.31 -0.95
N LEU A 224 4.69 5.69 -1.65
CA LEU A 224 5.46 6.93 -1.48
C LEU A 224 5.22 7.91 -2.65
N LEU A 225 5.49 9.21 -2.46
CA LEU A 225 5.56 10.17 -3.57
C LEU A 225 7.00 10.19 -4.13
N VAL A 226 7.16 9.81 -5.39
CA VAL A 226 8.46 9.71 -6.06
C VAL A 226 8.51 10.52 -7.35
N PHE A 227 9.73 10.83 -7.76
CA PHE A 227 10.07 11.47 -9.03
C PHE A 227 11.03 10.59 -9.81
N SER A 228 10.67 10.24 -11.03
CA SER A 228 11.53 9.58 -12.00
C SER A 228 11.47 10.27 -13.37
N ASP A 229 12.10 9.70 -14.38
CA ASP A 229 12.17 10.27 -15.73
C ASP A 229 10.77 10.47 -16.36
N GLU A 230 9.79 9.64 -16.00
CA GLU A 230 8.39 9.79 -16.47
C GLU A 230 7.69 10.99 -15.80
N GLY A 231 8.03 11.32 -14.54
CA GLY A 231 7.50 12.46 -13.80
C GLY A 231 7.31 12.18 -12.31
N VAL A 232 6.43 12.95 -11.68
CA VAL A 232 6.04 12.75 -10.28
C VAL A 232 4.79 11.88 -10.18
N GLU A 233 4.85 10.85 -9.35
CA GLU A 233 3.77 9.89 -9.13
C GLU A 233 3.78 9.35 -7.68
N ILE A 234 2.68 8.69 -7.30
CA ILE A 234 2.57 7.99 -6.00
C ILE A 234 2.67 6.49 -6.28
N VAL A 235 3.74 5.85 -5.80
CA VAL A 235 4.15 4.48 -6.16
C VAL A 235 4.42 3.66 -4.89
N PRO A 236 3.97 2.39 -4.82
CA PRO A 236 4.31 1.48 -3.73
C PRO A 236 5.83 1.30 -3.49
N ILE A 237 6.28 1.09 -2.25
CA ILE A 237 7.68 1.15 -1.82
C ILE A 237 8.47 -0.10 -2.23
N GLN A 238 7.91 -1.30 -2.14
CA GLN A 238 8.46 -2.48 -2.81
C GLN A 238 8.62 -2.16 -4.30
N ARG A 239 7.57 -1.62 -4.94
CA ARG A 239 7.63 -1.22 -6.36
C ARG A 239 8.66 -0.12 -6.66
N ILE A 240 9.04 0.69 -5.68
CA ILE A 240 10.16 1.64 -5.79
C ILE A 240 11.50 0.91 -5.64
N THR A 241 11.65 0.00 -4.67
CA THR A 241 12.84 -0.84 -4.52
C THR A 241 13.09 -1.72 -5.75
N GLU A 242 12.04 -2.27 -6.36
CA GLU A 242 12.07 -3.02 -7.63
C GLU A 242 12.61 -2.15 -8.78
N ARG A 243 12.06 -0.94 -8.95
CA ARG A 243 12.47 -0.01 -10.02
C ARG A 243 13.90 0.47 -9.86
N ILE A 244 14.36 0.69 -8.62
CA ILE A 244 15.77 1.02 -8.33
C ILE A 244 16.67 -0.19 -8.60
N ARG A 245 16.27 -1.40 -8.19
CA ARG A 245 16.98 -2.67 -8.50
C ARG A 245 17.10 -2.88 -10.02
N ASP A 246 16.08 -2.46 -10.77
CA ASP A 246 16.04 -2.43 -12.24
C ASP A 246 16.91 -1.34 -12.89
N GLY A 247 17.56 -0.47 -12.10
CA GLY A 247 18.42 0.62 -12.59
C GLY A 247 17.68 1.92 -12.92
N GLU A 248 16.38 2.05 -12.62
CA GLU A 248 15.66 3.30 -12.78
C GLU A 248 16.08 4.31 -11.69
N ARG A 249 16.41 5.54 -12.10
CA ARG A 249 16.80 6.61 -11.17
C ARG A 249 15.59 7.25 -10.52
N MET A 250 15.13 6.64 -9.44
CA MET A 250 14.04 7.17 -8.62
C MET A 250 14.54 8.13 -7.54
N HIS A 251 13.75 9.16 -7.28
CA HIS A 251 13.98 10.12 -6.22
C HIS A 251 12.78 10.14 -5.27
N VAL A 252 13.02 10.13 -3.96
CA VAL A 252 11.98 10.31 -2.94
C VAL A 252 12.00 11.73 -2.39
N LEU A 253 10.85 12.19 -1.91
CA LEU A 253 10.74 13.47 -1.24
C LEU A 253 11.38 13.43 0.15
N THR A 254 12.23 14.41 0.47
CA THR A 254 12.87 14.60 1.78
C THR A 254 13.09 16.10 2.09
N LEU A 255 13.64 16.41 3.26
CA LEU A 255 14.11 17.74 3.63
C LEU A 255 15.63 17.83 3.44
N ASP A 256 16.11 18.89 2.78
CA ASP A 256 17.54 19.19 2.77
C ASP A 256 18.04 19.81 4.09
N GLY A 257 19.36 19.98 4.22
CA GLY A 257 20.01 20.61 5.37
C GLY A 257 19.66 22.09 5.62
N LEU A 258 18.83 22.71 4.76
CA LEU A 258 18.27 24.04 4.95
C LEU A 258 16.78 24.01 5.35
N GLY A 259 16.17 22.83 5.45
CA GLY A 259 14.75 22.66 5.78
C GLY A 259 13.81 22.90 4.59
N LYS A 260 14.31 22.78 3.35
CA LYS A 260 13.51 22.89 2.13
C LYS A 260 13.08 21.50 1.64
N VAL A 261 11.85 21.41 1.12
CA VAL A 261 11.26 20.18 0.59
C VAL A 261 11.81 19.93 -0.82
N VAL A 262 12.51 18.81 -1.01
CA VAL A 262 13.23 18.47 -2.23
C VAL A 262 13.05 17.00 -2.60
N PHE A 263 13.22 16.66 -3.87
CA PHE A 263 13.47 15.28 -4.28
C PHE A 263 14.97 14.99 -4.16
N LYS A 264 15.31 13.83 -3.58
CA LYS A 264 16.69 13.32 -3.49
C LYS A 264 16.75 11.90 -4.08
N PRO A 265 17.87 11.53 -4.74
CA PRO A 265 18.01 10.21 -5.32
C PRO A 265 17.96 9.16 -4.22
N ILE A 266 17.29 8.05 -4.50
CA ILE A 266 17.29 6.90 -3.61
C ILE A 266 18.59 6.14 -3.88
N THR A 267 19.39 5.91 -2.83
CA THR A 267 20.76 5.38 -2.93
C THR A 267 20.91 3.98 -2.34
N GLY A 268 19.86 3.45 -1.71
CA GLY A 268 19.77 2.07 -1.28
C GLY A 268 18.36 1.72 -0.81
N TYR A 269 18.16 0.49 -0.36
CA TYR A 269 16.95 0.05 0.32
C TYR A 269 17.26 -1.09 1.27
N LEU A 270 16.39 -1.29 2.25
CA LEU A 270 16.49 -2.32 3.29
C LEU A 270 15.14 -3.00 3.46
N THR A 271 15.14 -4.26 3.89
CA THR A 271 13.94 -4.98 4.31
C THR A 271 14.20 -5.59 5.67
N HIS A 272 13.37 -5.27 6.66
CA HIS A 272 13.58 -5.66 8.05
C HIS A 272 12.23 -5.78 8.78
N THR A 273 12.25 -6.17 10.06
CA THR A 273 11.05 -6.24 10.90
C THR A 273 11.06 -5.16 11.96
N ASP A 274 9.90 -4.56 12.17
CA ASP A 274 9.78 -3.36 13.00
C ASP A 274 8.38 -3.22 13.62
N LYS A 275 8.33 -2.52 14.76
CA LYS A 275 7.15 -2.28 15.60
C LYS A 275 6.23 -1.25 14.95
N VAL A 276 5.02 -1.62 14.57
CA VAL A 276 4.02 -0.69 14.04
C VAL A 276 3.39 0.13 15.18
N TYR A 277 3.39 1.44 15.04
CA TYR A 277 2.78 2.43 15.93
C TYR A 277 1.60 3.14 15.28
N GLU A 278 0.47 3.18 15.96
CA GLU A 278 -0.62 4.10 15.67
C GLU A 278 -0.30 5.52 16.17
N VAL A 279 0.16 6.40 15.28
CA VAL A 279 0.41 7.82 15.55
C VAL A 279 -0.83 8.66 15.25
N ARG A 280 -1.46 9.17 16.31
CA ARG A 280 -2.54 10.17 16.25
C ARG A 280 -1.95 11.55 16.50
N TYR A 281 -2.35 12.53 15.70
CA TYR A 281 -1.86 13.91 15.83
C TYR A 281 -2.99 14.95 15.75
N GLU A 282 -2.65 16.20 16.03
CA GLU A 282 -3.59 17.31 15.96
C GLU A 282 -4.03 17.60 14.52
N GLY A 283 -5.35 17.58 14.30
CA GLY A 283 -5.92 17.94 13.01
C GLY A 283 -6.05 16.79 12.02
N CYS A 284 -5.88 15.53 12.42
CA CYS A 284 -6.38 14.39 11.64
C CYS A 284 -7.34 13.55 12.49
N ALA A 285 -8.37 12.98 11.86
CA ALA A 285 -9.25 12.00 12.48
C ALA A 285 -8.85 10.56 12.14
N VAL A 286 -8.17 10.36 11.01
CA VAL A 286 -7.59 9.07 10.65
C VAL A 286 -6.23 8.95 11.33
N PRO A 287 -5.96 7.88 12.10
CA PRO A 287 -4.63 7.63 12.64
C PRO A 287 -3.64 7.31 11.51
N LEU A 288 -2.37 7.53 11.78
CA LEU A 288 -1.28 6.98 11.00
C LEU A 288 -0.86 5.64 11.60
N GLY A 289 -0.67 4.59 10.81
CA GLY A 289 0.01 3.36 11.27
C GLY A 289 1.43 3.37 10.72
N ALA A 290 2.45 3.30 11.57
CA ALA A 290 3.83 3.68 11.25
C ALA A 290 4.88 2.88 12.01
N THR A 291 5.85 2.25 11.35
CA THR A 291 6.83 1.37 12.03
C THR A 291 7.89 2.18 12.80
N GLY A 292 8.48 1.58 13.83
CA GLY A 292 9.25 2.22 14.88
C GLY A 292 10.55 2.86 14.41
N TYR A 293 11.34 2.15 13.63
CA TYR A 293 12.64 2.56 13.08
C TYR A 293 12.53 3.72 12.08
N HIS A 294 11.39 3.85 11.39
CA HIS A 294 11.15 4.97 10.48
C HIS A 294 11.36 6.31 11.21
N SER A 295 12.20 7.16 10.62
CA SER A 295 12.45 8.51 11.15
C SER A 295 11.44 9.52 10.61
N VAL A 296 10.64 10.11 11.50
CA VAL A 296 9.92 11.36 11.21
C VAL A 296 10.78 12.56 11.65
N PHE A 297 10.53 13.73 11.08
CA PHE A 297 11.10 14.97 11.63
C PHE A 297 10.23 15.49 12.76
N VAL A 298 10.86 15.93 13.85
CA VAL A 298 10.22 16.66 14.95
C VAL A 298 10.96 17.96 15.24
N TRP A 299 10.24 18.88 15.87
CA TRP A 299 10.80 20.10 16.43
C TRP A 299 11.24 19.88 17.88
N LYS A 300 12.49 20.23 18.21
CA LYS A 300 13.07 20.14 19.55
C LYS A 300 13.93 21.38 19.85
N GLU A 301 13.49 22.21 20.80
CA GLU A 301 14.24 23.33 21.41
C GLU A 301 14.79 24.43 20.47
N GLY A 302 14.33 24.53 19.22
CA GLY A 302 14.93 25.43 18.22
C GLY A 302 15.44 24.73 16.96
N GLU A 303 15.43 23.39 16.93
CA GLU A 303 15.97 22.60 15.83
C GLU A 303 14.92 21.65 15.24
N ILE A 304 15.01 21.38 13.94
CA ILE A 304 14.36 20.23 13.33
C ILE A 304 15.34 19.06 13.41
N VAL A 305 14.93 18.00 14.11
CA VAL A 305 15.72 16.79 14.30
C VAL A 305 14.93 15.58 13.79
N PRO A 306 15.60 14.52 13.30
CA PRO A 306 14.92 13.24 13.17
C PRO A 306 14.47 12.76 14.55
N LYS A 307 13.46 11.92 14.55
CA LYS A 307 13.05 11.12 15.69
C LYS A 307 12.39 9.87 15.16
N ARG A 308 12.78 8.71 15.69
CA ARG A 308 12.15 7.45 15.32
C ARG A 308 10.69 7.46 15.76
N VAL A 309 9.81 6.80 15.02
CA VAL A 309 8.39 6.72 15.38
C VAL A 309 8.19 6.04 16.74
N GLU A 310 9.01 5.04 17.07
CA GLU A 310 9.03 4.38 18.39
C GLU A 310 9.36 5.33 19.54
N GLU A 311 10.16 6.37 19.26
CA GLU A 311 10.56 7.39 20.23
C GLU A 311 9.50 8.49 20.38
N LEU A 312 8.51 8.58 19.48
CA LEU A 312 7.49 9.62 19.54
C LEU A 312 6.73 9.56 20.86
N ARG A 313 6.54 10.72 21.47
CA ARG A 313 5.80 10.89 22.72
C ARG A 313 4.64 11.85 22.49
N THR A 314 3.60 11.68 23.28
CA THR A 314 2.52 12.66 23.36
C THR A 314 3.10 14.04 23.66
N ASN A 315 2.65 15.04 22.91
CA ASN A 315 3.13 16.43 22.89
C ASN A 315 4.35 16.74 22.02
N ASP A 316 5.02 15.77 21.40
CA ASP A 316 6.02 16.05 20.35
C ASP A 316 5.41 16.87 19.21
N TYR A 317 6.22 17.72 18.57
CA TYR A 317 5.81 18.55 17.44
C TYR A 317 6.41 18.00 16.15
N MET A 318 5.71 17.06 15.52
CA MET A 318 6.11 16.47 14.25
C MET A 318 5.99 17.49 13.11
N ILE A 319 6.97 17.51 12.20
CA ILE A 319 7.03 18.46 11.09
C ILE A 319 6.04 18.05 9.99
N THR A 320 5.42 19.04 9.35
CA THR A 320 4.53 18.88 8.19
C THR A 320 4.83 19.91 7.10
N PHE A 321 4.64 19.51 5.84
CA PHE A 321 4.91 20.35 4.68
C PHE A 321 3.69 21.17 4.27
N ASN A 322 3.91 22.46 4.03
CA ASN A 322 2.88 23.41 3.62
C ASN A 322 3.33 24.20 2.38
N THR A 323 4.03 23.56 1.42
CA THR A 323 4.61 24.30 0.29
C THR A 323 4.86 23.51 -0.97
N LYS A 324 5.06 24.29 -2.02
CA LYS A 324 5.22 23.80 -3.38
C LYS A 324 6.63 23.30 -3.62
N LEU A 325 6.66 22.08 -4.18
CA LEU A 325 7.82 21.53 -4.84
C LEU A 325 8.26 22.45 -5.98
N GLU A 326 9.53 22.86 -5.94
CA GLU A 326 10.20 23.58 -7.01
C GLU A 326 10.59 22.59 -8.11
N LEU A 327 9.65 22.35 -9.02
CA LEU A 327 9.82 21.50 -10.18
C LEU A 327 9.73 22.33 -11.47
N PRO A 328 10.52 22.00 -12.51
CA PRO A 328 10.38 22.61 -13.83
C PRO A 328 8.96 22.45 -14.37
N PRO A 329 8.30 23.54 -14.84
CA PRO A 329 6.88 23.51 -15.17
C PRO A 329 6.58 22.86 -16.53
N LYS A 330 6.02 21.65 -16.51
CA LYS A 330 5.50 20.94 -17.69
C LYS A 330 4.15 21.55 -18.17
N LEU A 331 4.20 22.69 -18.88
CA LEU A 331 3.03 23.41 -19.43
C LEU A 331 2.46 22.83 -20.74
N LYS A 332 2.98 21.69 -21.20
CA LYS A 332 2.58 21.01 -22.43
C LYS A 332 2.38 19.53 -22.13
N VAL A 333 1.38 18.91 -22.75
CA VAL A 333 1.14 17.47 -22.70
C VAL A 333 1.12 16.92 -24.10
N VAL A 334 1.85 15.83 -24.34
CA VAL A 334 1.75 15.04 -25.55
C VAL A 334 0.66 13.98 -25.36
N LEU A 335 -0.38 14.00 -26.20
CA LEU A 335 -1.46 13.02 -26.19
C LEU A 335 -1.31 12.06 -27.36
N THR A 336 -1.13 10.78 -27.10
CA THR A 336 -1.12 9.74 -28.15
C THR A 336 -2.43 8.94 -28.10
N TYR A 337 -3.17 8.88 -29.20
CA TYR A 337 -4.46 8.19 -29.25
C TYR A 337 -4.88 7.77 -30.67
N LYS A 338 -5.77 6.78 -30.76
CA LYS A 338 -6.31 6.29 -32.03
C LYS A 338 -7.50 7.14 -32.47
N HIS A 339 -7.44 7.72 -33.68
CA HIS A 339 -8.52 8.50 -34.30
C HIS A 339 -8.82 7.96 -35.70
N ARG A 340 -10.06 7.49 -35.94
CA ARG A 340 -10.48 6.80 -37.18
C ARG A 340 -9.41 5.84 -37.73
N GLY A 341 -9.05 4.83 -36.95
CA GLY A 341 -8.04 3.84 -37.34
C GLY A 341 -6.58 4.27 -37.14
N ASN A 342 -6.27 5.55 -37.23
CA ASN A 342 -4.89 6.07 -37.24
C ASN A 342 -4.37 6.40 -35.84
N ILE A 343 -3.11 6.08 -35.53
CA ILE A 343 -2.44 6.60 -34.32
C ILE A 343 -2.09 8.07 -34.56
N THR A 344 -2.48 8.92 -33.63
CA THR A 344 -2.27 10.36 -33.67
C THR A 344 -1.55 10.80 -32.40
N THR A 345 -0.54 11.65 -32.53
CA THR A 345 0.16 12.29 -31.41
C THR A 345 -0.05 13.79 -31.53
N GLU A 346 -0.71 14.41 -30.53
CA GLU A 346 -1.00 15.84 -30.50
C GLU A 346 -0.44 16.49 -29.24
N GLU A 347 0.36 17.55 -29.40
CA GLU A 347 0.72 18.42 -28.29
C GLU A 347 -0.48 19.29 -27.86
N THR A 348 -0.66 19.46 -26.56
CA THR A 348 -1.74 20.26 -25.97
C THR A 348 -1.16 21.16 -24.88
N LYS A 349 -1.30 22.48 -25.07
CA LYS A 349 -0.91 23.48 -24.06
C LYS A 349 -1.84 23.41 -22.85
N VAL A 350 -1.27 23.25 -21.67
CA VAL A 350 -1.98 23.32 -20.40
C VAL A 350 -2.30 24.78 -20.10
N THR A 351 -3.56 25.09 -19.78
CA THR A 351 -4.02 26.45 -19.47
C THR A 351 -4.79 26.46 -18.16
N LYS A 352 -4.86 27.61 -17.49
CA LYS A 352 -5.67 27.79 -16.26
C LYS A 352 -7.13 27.38 -16.44
N ASN A 353 -7.73 27.71 -17.60
CA ASN A 353 -9.09 27.31 -17.95
C ASN A 353 -9.22 25.78 -18.08
N LEU A 354 -8.25 25.12 -18.72
CA LEU A 354 -8.22 23.66 -18.80
C LEU A 354 -8.08 23.03 -17.41
N MET A 355 -7.24 23.59 -16.53
CA MET A 355 -7.13 23.11 -15.15
C MET A 355 -8.46 23.23 -14.39
N ARG A 356 -9.18 24.34 -14.54
CA ARG A 356 -10.52 24.50 -13.95
C ARG A 356 -11.50 23.46 -14.50
N LEU A 357 -11.45 23.16 -15.79
CA LEU A 357 -12.26 22.10 -16.39
C LEU A 357 -11.90 20.71 -15.86
N MET A 358 -10.62 20.44 -15.59
CA MET A 358 -10.16 19.22 -14.93
C MET A 358 -10.66 19.13 -13.48
N GLY A 359 -10.72 20.26 -12.76
CA GLY A 359 -11.37 20.33 -11.46
C GLY A 359 -12.83 19.90 -11.51
N TYR A 360 -13.62 20.48 -12.42
CA TYR A 360 -15.02 20.06 -12.66
C TYR A 360 -15.11 18.58 -13.06
N TYR A 361 -14.18 18.07 -13.86
CA TYR A 361 -14.15 16.67 -14.28
C TYR A 361 -13.88 15.71 -13.11
N LEU A 362 -12.90 16.03 -12.26
CA LEU A 362 -12.55 15.20 -11.10
C LEU A 362 -13.70 15.13 -10.09
N ALA A 363 -14.39 16.25 -9.84
CA ALA A 363 -15.58 16.28 -8.99
C ALA A 363 -16.77 15.52 -9.62
N GLU A 364 -17.32 16.01 -10.73
CA GLU A 364 -18.63 15.59 -11.26
C GLU A 364 -18.61 15.18 -12.75
N GLY A 365 -17.41 15.00 -13.29
CA GLY A 365 -17.18 14.56 -14.66
C GLY A 365 -17.40 13.06 -14.87
N SER A 366 -17.79 12.71 -16.09
CA SER A 366 -17.91 11.36 -16.61
C SER A 366 -17.62 11.35 -18.11
N LEU A 367 -17.33 10.16 -18.64
CA LEU A 367 -17.09 9.91 -20.06
C LEU A 367 -18.14 8.94 -20.58
N ASP A 368 -18.60 9.10 -21.82
CA ASP A 368 -19.55 8.20 -22.48
C ASP A 368 -18.94 7.46 -23.69
N MET A 369 -19.64 6.44 -24.18
CA MET A 369 -19.13 5.58 -25.26
C MET A 369 -18.92 6.29 -26.61
N ASN A 370 -19.47 7.49 -26.80
CA ASN A 370 -19.44 8.25 -28.06
C ASN A 370 -18.40 9.38 -28.08
N TYR A 371 -17.39 9.28 -27.20
CA TYR A 371 -16.37 10.32 -26.99
C TYR A 371 -16.93 11.64 -26.42
N GLY A 372 -18.06 11.56 -25.73
CA GLY A 372 -18.60 12.65 -24.95
C GLY A 372 -17.92 12.77 -23.59
N VAL A 373 -17.69 14.01 -23.18
CA VAL A 373 -17.27 14.41 -21.84
C VAL A 373 -18.47 15.12 -21.20
N LYS A 374 -18.96 14.60 -20.08
CA LYS A 374 -20.19 15.05 -19.40
C LYS A 374 -19.87 15.55 -17.99
N PHE A 375 -20.42 16.70 -17.63
CA PHE A 375 -20.33 17.32 -16.31
C PHE A 375 -21.74 17.50 -15.72
N THR A 376 -21.87 17.25 -14.42
CA THR A 376 -23.15 17.30 -13.70
C THR A 376 -23.18 18.46 -12.71
N PHE A 377 -24.18 19.33 -12.81
CA PHE A 377 -24.37 20.48 -11.91
C PHE A 377 -25.81 20.54 -11.37
N ASN A 378 -25.98 21.25 -10.26
CA ASN A 378 -27.27 21.57 -9.67
C ASN A 378 -27.89 22.78 -10.40
N THR A 379 -29.22 22.88 -10.48
CA THR A 379 -29.92 23.99 -11.16
C THR A 379 -29.60 25.38 -10.59
N ASN A 380 -29.15 25.44 -9.34
CA ASN A 380 -28.74 26.69 -8.68
C ASN A 380 -27.31 27.16 -9.03
N GLU A 381 -26.48 26.33 -9.68
CA GLU A 381 -25.06 26.61 -9.99
C GLU A 381 -24.87 27.37 -11.33
N LYS A 382 -25.77 28.33 -11.61
CA LYS A 382 -25.91 28.98 -12.93
C LYS A 382 -24.62 29.61 -13.47
N ASP A 383 -23.81 30.22 -12.61
CA ASP A 383 -22.55 30.85 -13.02
C ASP A 383 -21.44 29.83 -13.30
N TYR A 384 -21.41 28.70 -12.59
CA TYR A 384 -20.46 27.61 -12.84
C TYR A 384 -20.80 26.88 -14.14
N ILE A 385 -22.09 26.72 -14.42
CA ILE A 385 -22.62 26.20 -15.68
C ILE A 385 -22.22 27.12 -16.86
N ARG A 386 -22.26 28.45 -16.67
CA ARG A 386 -21.79 29.42 -17.68
C ARG A 386 -20.28 29.31 -17.91
N ASP A 387 -19.50 29.38 -16.83
CA ASP A 387 -18.03 29.26 -16.82
C ASP A 387 -17.54 27.96 -17.52
N CYS A 388 -18.13 26.82 -17.16
CA CYS A 388 -17.83 25.53 -17.80
C CYS A 388 -18.10 25.56 -19.32
N LYS A 389 -19.26 26.07 -19.76
CA LYS A 389 -19.59 26.22 -21.19
C LYS A 389 -18.59 27.11 -21.92
N ASP A 390 -18.22 28.24 -21.32
CA ASP A 390 -17.33 29.21 -21.97
C ASP A 390 -15.91 28.67 -22.08
N ILE A 391 -15.42 27.94 -21.07
CA ILE A 391 -14.16 27.19 -21.17
C ILE A 391 -14.23 26.15 -22.30
N ILE A 392 -15.30 25.36 -22.39
CA ILE A 392 -15.48 24.34 -23.45
C ILE A 392 -15.45 24.99 -24.85
N LYS A 393 -16.04 26.18 -25.04
CA LYS A 393 -15.99 26.93 -26.31
C LYS A 393 -14.57 27.35 -26.73
N THR A 394 -13.63 27.51 -25.78
CA THR A 394 -12.23 27.81 -26.10
C THR A 394 -11.45 26.58 -26.57
N LEU A 395 -11.96 25.36 -26.32
CA LEU A 395 -11.30 24.12 -26.71
C LEU A 395 -11.41 23.89 -28.22
N ARG A 396 -10.29 23.47 -28.81
CA ARG A 396 -10.22 23.04 -30.22
C ARG A 396 -10.37 21.51 -30.30
N GLY A 397 -10.98 21.03 -31.38
CA GLY A 397 -10.97 19.60 -31.73
C GLY A 397 -9.57 19.10 -32.10
N THR A 398 -9.50 17.83 -32.51
CA THR A 398 -8.27 17.24 -33.07
C THR A 398 -7.75 18.05 -34.25
N THR A 399 -6.43 18.24 -34.32
CA THR A 399 -5.75 18.83 -35.48
C THR A 399 -5.42 17.81 -36.57
N PHE A 400 -5.61 16.52 -36.31
CA PHE A 400 -5.25 15.38 -37.17
C PHE A 400 -5.62 15.58 -38.65
N TYR A 401 -6.87 15.93 -38.97
CA TYR A 401 -7.32 16.02 -40.37
C TYR A 401 -6.53 17.07 -41.17
N ARG A 402 -6.20 18.20 -40.53
CA ARG A 402 -5.44 19.29 -41.14
C ARG A 402 -3.98 18.87 -41.37
N GLU A 403 -3.34 18.31 -40.35
CA GLU A 403 -1.95 17.82 -40.43
C GLU A 403 -1.80 16.59 -41.36
N ALA A 404 -2.83 15.75 -41.45
CA ALA A 404 -2.91 14.65 -42.41
C ALA A 404 -3.09 15.18 -43.84
N PHE A 405 -3.92 16.19 -44.04
CA PHE A 405 -4.08 16.88 -45.32
C PHE A 405 -2.79 17.57 -45.76
N GLU A 406 -2.15 18.37 -44.90
CA GLU A 406 -0.86 19.01 -45.17
C GLU A 406 0.23 17.98 -45.55
N ARG A 407 0.30 16.84 -44.83
CA ARG A 407 1.21 15.74 -45.18
C ARG A 407 0.90 15.12 -46.54
N VAL A 408 -0.36 14.93 -46.89
CA VAL A 408 -0.75 14.43 -48.23
C VAL A 408 -0.43 15.46 -49.33
N GLN A 409 -0.67 16.75 -49.10
CA GLN A 409 -0.33 17.80 -50.08
C GLN A 409 1.17 17.88 -50.37
N LYS A 410 2.04 17.62 -49.37
CA LYS A 410 3.51 17.58 -49.55
C LYS A 410 4.02 16.42 -50.41
N VAL A 411 3.21 15.38 -50.64
CA VAL A 411 3.58 14.21 -51.47
C VAL A 411 2.54 13.91 -52.55
N LYS A 412 1.69 14.88 -52.90
CA LYS A 412 0.51 14.73 -53.76
C LYS A 412 0.82 14.17 -55.16
N ASP A 413 2.04 14.40 -55.64
CA ASP A 413 2.50 14.04 -56.99
C ASP A 413 3.02 12.57 -57.06
N ARG A 414 3.00 11.83 -55.95
CA ARG A 414 3.38 10.40 -55.87
C ARG A 414 2.18 9.47 -56.09
N SER A 415 2.44 8.17 -56.29
CA SER A 415 1.35 7.20 -56.42
C SER A 415 0.54 7.05 -55.11
N LEU A 416 -0.76 6.70 -55.21
CA LEU A 416 -1.63 6.48 -54.04
C LEU A 416 -1.05 5.44 -53.05
N SER A 417 -0.32 4.44 -53.57
CA SER A 417 0.43 3.45 -52.80
C SER A 417 1.55 4.06 -51.96
N GLU A 418 2.35 4.95 -52.55
CA GLU A 418 3.47 5.60 -51.86
C GLU A 418 2.99 6.65 -50.87
N ILE A 419 1.95 7.43 -51.21
CA ILE A 419 1.33 8.38 -50.28
C ILE A 419 0.79 7.64 -49.06
N SER A 420 0.16 6.47 -49.24
CA SER A 420 -0.31 5.62 -48.13
C SER A 420 0.86 5.12 -47.27
N ARG A 421 1.95 4.64 -47.89
CA ARG A 421 3.16 4.22 -47.17
C ARG A 421 3.83 5.35 -46.37
N VAL A 422 3.92 6.56 -46.94
CA VAL A 422 4.63 7.70 -46.32
C VAL A 422 3.78 8.42 -45.26
N THR A 423 2.48 8.54 -45.48
CA THR A 423 1.58 9.27 -44.55
C THR A 423 0.96 8.37 -43.48
N GLY A 424 0.99 7.04 -43.67
CA GLY A 424 0.32 6.06 -42.82
C GLY A 424 -1.21 6.03 -42.98
N LEU A 425 -1.76 6.83 -43.90
CA LEU A 425 -3.20 6.97 -44.11
C LEU A 425 -3.74 5.91 -45.07
N ASP A 426 -5.02 5.56 -44.90
CA ASP A 426 -5.74 4.71 -45.83
C ASP A 426 -5.97 5.40 -47.20
N ARG A 427 -6.10 4.59 -48.25
CA ARG A 427 -6.24 5.08 -49.64
C ARG A 427 -7.52 5.89 -49.87
N GLU A 428 -8.57 5.74 -49.06
CA GLU A 428 -9.83 6.46 -49.22
C GLU A 428 -9.73 7.89 -48.65
N THR A 429 -9.15 8.03 -47.45
CA THR A 429 -8.79 9.31 -46.83
C THR A 429 -7.84 10.10 -47.74
N ILE A 430 -6.85 9.45 -48.35
CA ILE A 430 -5.94 10.09 -49.31
C ILE A 430 -6.68 10.60 -50.55
N ARG A 431 -7.54 9.78 -51.18
CA ARG A 431 -8.35 10.20 -52.35
C ARG A 431 -9.25 11.40 -52.05
N LYS A 432 -9.78 11.48 -50.82
CA LYS A 432 -10.59 12.63 -50.35
C LYS A 432 -9.75 13.90 -50.23
N TYR A 433 -8.50 13.83 -49.79
CA TYR A 433 -7.60 14.98 -49.71
C TYR A 433 -6.96 15.40 -51.04
N LEU A 434 -6.77 14.46 -51.97
CA LEU A 434 -6.27 14.74 -53.33
C LEU A 434 -7.36 15.21 -54.32
N GLY A 435 -8.62 15.36 -53.87
CA GLY A 435 -9.63 16.11 -54.63
C GLY A 435 -10.29 15.38 -55.80
N ARG A 436 -10.47 14.05 -55.75
CA ARG A 436 -11.38 13.36 -56.71
C ARG A 436 -12.81 13.25 -56.16
N SER A 437 -13.56 14.36 -56.25
CA SER A 437 -15.02 14.41 -56.12
C SER A 437 -15.61 15.26 -57.23
N LYS A 438 -16.50 14.68 -58.07
CA LYS A 438 -17.06 15.29 -59.29
C LYS A 438 -17.97 16.53 -59.08
N ARG A 439 -18.00 17.17 -57.90
CA ARG A 439 -18.96 18.25 -57.57
C ARG A 439 -18.44 19.45 -56.75
N CYS A 440 -17.14 19.58 -56.46
CA CYS A 440 -16.59 20.79 -55.83
C CYS A 440 -15.25 21.21 -56.43
N SER A 441 -15.23 22.35 -57.13
CA SER A 441 -14.07 22.96 -57.78
C SER A 441 -13.15 23.75 -56.83
N GLY A 442 -12.92 23.24 -55.62
CA GLY A 442 -12.11 23.91 -54.60
C GLY A 442 -11.32 22.93 -53.74
N VAL A 443 -10.08 23.31 -53.40
CA VAL A 443 -9.22 22.53 -52.51
C VAL A 443 -9.85 22.49 -51.11
N PHE A 444 -10.23 21.29 -50.66
CA PHE A 444 -10.84 21.10 -49.34
C PHE A 444 -9.79 21.12 -48.23
N GLU A 445 -9.56 22.28 -47.62
CA GLU A 445 -8.72 22.40 -46.41
C GLU A 445 -9.53 22.02 -45.14
N PRO A 446 -9.12 20.99 -44.37
CA PRO A 446 -9.86 20.59 -43.17
C PRO A 446 -9.67 21.57 -42.01
N LYS A 447 -10.69 22.41 -41.76
CA LYS A 447 -10.68 23.34 -40.61
C LYS A 447 -10.81 22.61 -39.27
N VAL A 448 -9.95 22.96 -38.31
CA VAL A 448 -10.02 22.48 -36.92
C VAL A 448 -11.33 22.96 -36.28
N LYS A 449 -12.25 22.04 -35.99
CA LYS A 449 -13.58 22.39 -35.44
C LYS A 449 -13.46 22.97 -34.02
N LYS A 450 -14.17 24.08 -33.77
CA LYS A 450 -14.45 24.56 -32.40
C LYS A 450 -15.42 23.59 -31.73
N ILE A 451 -15.20 23.30 -30.46
CA ILE A 451 -16.07 22.43 -29.67
C ILE A 451 -17.25 23.25 -29.15
N ARG A 452 -18.45 22.64 -29.14
CA ARG A 452 -19.66 23.24 -28.58
C ARG A 452 -20.09 22.43 -27.35
N ALA A 453 -20.49 23.14 -26.30
CA ALA A 453 -21.14 22.55 -25.14
C ALA A 453 -22.64 22.42 -25.41
N TYR A 454 -23.20 21.24 -25.18
CA TYR A 454 -24.62 20.92 -25.22
C TYR A 454 -25.15 20.92 -23.78
N THR A 455 -26.41 21.31 -23.57
CA THR A 455 -27.02 21.39 -22.24
C THR A 455 -28.31 20.60 -22.24
N HIS A 456 -28.48 19.73 -21.25
CA HIS A 456 -29.67 18.92 -21.07
C HIS A 456 -30.17 19.08 -19.64
N THR A 457 -31.47 19.32 -19.48
CA THR A 457 -32.14 19.45 -18.18
C THR A 457 -33.01 18.22 -17.98
N HIS A 458 -32.86 17.53 -16.85
CA HIS A 458 -33.70 16.36 -16.55
C HIS A 458 -35.11 16.79 -16.10
N LYS A 459 -36.12 15.93 -16.34
CA LYS A 459 -37.54 16.21 -16.05
C LYS A 459 -37.87 16.46 -14.57
N THR A 460 -36.96 16.14 -13.64
CA THR A 460 -37.03 16.54 -12.22
C THR A 460 -36.08 17.71 -11.96
N ALA A 461 -36.61 18.82 -11.44
CA ALA A 461 -36.08 20.18 -11.63
C ALA A 461 -34.80 20.58 -10.85
N SER A 462 -33.91 19.64 -10.53
CA SER A 462 -32.74 19.87 -9.65
C SER A 462 -31.37 19.71 -10.32
N ARG A 463 -31.29 19.22 -11.57
CA ARG A 463 -30.03 18.85 -12.24
C ARG A 463 -29.90 19.41 -13.66
N ILE A 464 -28.73 19.93 -13.99
CA ILE A 464 -28.30 20.35 -15.33
C ILE A 464 -27.05 19.58 -15.73
N ASP A 465 -27.11 18.92 -16.88
CA ASP A 465 -25.97 18.23 -17.47
C ASP A 465 -25.39 19.06 -18.63
N ILE A 466 -24.06 19.23 -18.63
CA ILE A 466 -23.31 19.85 -19.72
C ILE A 466 -22.46 18.77 -20.37
N SER A 467 -22.58 18.56 -21.69
CA SER A 467 -21.77 17.59 -22.42
C SER A 467 -21.11 18.20 -23.65
N PHE A 468 -20.00 17.63 -24.09
CA PHE A 468 -19.41 17.94 -25.39
C PHE A 468 -18.69 16.72 -25.97
N HIS A 469 -18.72 16.57 -27.30
CA HIS A 469 -18.12 15.45 -27.99
C HIS A 469 -16.78 15.85 -28.63
N SER A 470 -15.69 15.21 -28.21
CA SER A 470 -14.38 15.37 -28.85
C SER A 470 -13.41 14.26 -28.44
N LYS A 471 -12.99 13.44 -29.39
CA LYS A 471 -12.01 12.34 -29.16
C LYS A 471 -10.74 12.84 -28.46
N LYS A 472 -10.19 14.00 -28.85
CA LYS A 472 -9.00 14.60 -28.23
C LYS A 472 -9.16 14.77 -26.72
N TRP A 473 -10.27 15.36 -26.28
CA TRP A 473 -10.47 15.69 -24.88
C TRP A 473 -11.04 14.53 -24.07
N PHE A 474 -11.84 13.66 -24.69
CA PHE A 474 -12.18 12.36 -24.11
C PHE A 474 -10.91 11.57 -23.78
N GLU A 475 -9.96 11.47 -24.71
CA GLU A 475 -8.68 10.80 -24.48
C GLU A 475 -7.81 11.56 -23.46
N PHE A 476 -7.75 12.89 -23.51
CA PHE A 476 -7.09 13.70 -22.47
C PHE A 476 -7.60 13.35 -21.07
N PHE A 477 -8.91 13.41 -20.82
CA PHE A 477 -9.47 13.09 -19.51
C PHE A 477 -9.31 11.61 -19.14
N ARG A 478 -9.51 10.69 -20.10
CA ARG A 478 -9.34 9.25 -19.88
C ARG A 478 -7.91 8.87 -19.49
N GLN A 479 -6.92 9.42 -20.19
CA GLN A 479 -5.50 9.07 -20.01
C GLN A 479 -4.87 9.77 -18.80
N LEU A 480 -5.29 11.01 -18.50
CA LEU A 480 -4.66 11.84 -17.46
C LEU A 480 -5.43 11.88 -16.14
N CYS A 481 -6.75 11.63 -16.15
CA CYS A 481 -7.62 11.78 -14.98
C CYS A 481 -8.46 10.53 -14.70
N GLY A 482 -8.27 9.47 -15.48
CA GLY A 482 -9.01 8.22 -15.39
C GLY A 482 -10.49 8.32 -15.79
N THR A 483 -11.21 7.19 -15.63
CA THR A 483 -12.66 7.10 -15.83
C THR A 483 -13.40 7.29 -14.50
N LYS A 484 -14.72 7.08 -14.45
CA LYS A 484 -15.55 7.28 -13.24
C LYS A 484 -15.04 6.52 -11.99
N GLU A 485 -14.45 5.35 -12.18
CA GLU A 485 -14.09 4.41 -11.10
C GLU A 485 -12.61 4.47 -10.70
N ASP A 486 -11.71 4.82 -11.64
CA ASP A 486 -10.27 5.04 -11.41
C ASP A 486 -9.89 6.52 -11.59
N LYS A 487 -10.69 7.45 -11.03
CA LYS A 487 -10.31 8.86 -11.04
C LYS A 487 -9.03 9.07 -10.25
N HIS A 488 -8.12 9.87 -10.81
CA HIS A 488 -6.86 10.26 -10.18
C HIS A 488 -6.38 11.63 -10.67
N LEU A 489 -5.48 12.25 -9.94
CA LEU A 489 -4.79 13.46 -10.34
C LEU A 489 -3.65 13.12 -11.34
N PRO A 490 -3.51 13.87 -12.45
CA PRO A 490 -2.46 13.60 -13.43
C PRO A 490 -1.08 13.95 -12.89
N GLY A 491 -0.06 13.14 -13.18
CA GLY A 491 1.34 13.40 -12.76
C GLY A 491 1.88 14.77 -13.19
N LEU A 492 1.36 15.38 -14.26
CA LEU A 492 1.70 16.76 -14.64
C LEU A 492 1.37 17.81 -13.56
N ILE A 493 0.38 17.57 -12.69
CA ILE A 493 -0.14 18.57 -11.75
C ILE A 493 0.94 19.03 -10.76
N TRP A 494 1.82 18.12 -10.37
CA TRP A 494 2.91 18.35 -9.42
C TRP A 494 3.94 19.35 -9.99
N HIS A 495 4.11 19.37 -11.31
CA HIS A 495 4.98 20.31 -12.01
C HIS A 495 4.35 21.71 -12.20
N LEU A 496 3.03 21.86 -12.18
CA LEU A 496 2.38 23.13 -12.55
C LEU A 496 2.53 24.22 -11.47
N PRO A 497 2.65 25.51 -11.84
CA PRO A 497 2.66 26.62 -10.87
C PRO A 497 1.43 26.65 -9.96
N ARG A 498 1.56 27.18 -8.73
CA ARG A 498 0.45 27.25 -7.74
C ARG A 498 -0.85 27.81 -8.33
N SER A 499 -0.75 28.85 -9.16
CA SER A 499 -1.91 29.49 -9.81
C SER A 499 -2.62 28.65 -10.89
N TYR A 500 -2.08 27.48 -11.26
CA TYR A 500 -2.75 26.46 -12.07
C TYR A 500 -3.39 25.38 -11.17
N VAL A 501 -2.70 24.98 -10.10
CA VAL A 501 -3.25 24.09 -9.07
C VAL A 501 -4.51 24.68 -8.44
N LEU A 502 -4.47 25.97 -8.07
CA LEU A 502 -5.61 26.71 -7.54
C LEU A 502 -6.80 26.75 -8.50
N GLU A 503 -6.58 26.70 -9.82
CA GLU A 503 -7.65 26.65 -10.80
C GLU A 503 -8.28 25.25 -10.89
N LEU A 504 -7.49 24.18 -10.79
CA LEU A 504 -8.02 22.82 -10.60
C LEU A 504 -8.81 22.70 -9.29
N VAL A 505 -8.28 23.23 -8.18
CA VAL A 505 -8.98 23.25 -6.90
C VAL A 505 -10.28 24.04 -6.99
N ARG A 506 -10.26 25.25 -7.58
CA ARG A 506 -11.45 26.07 -7.86
C ARG A 506 -12.51 25.29 -8.64
N GLY A 507 -12.12 24.59 -9.72
CA GLY A 507 -13.05 23.76 -10.50
C GLY A 507 -13.65 22.62 -9.66
N TYR A 508 -12.85 21.95 -8.85
CA TYR A 508 -13.32 20.87 -7.97
C TYR A 508 -14.29 21.41 -6.90
N LEU A 509 -13.93 22.50 -6.22
CA LEU A 509 -14.73 23.10 -5.13
C LEU A 509 -16.05 23.72 -5.60
N ARG A 510 -16.19 24.01 -6.89
CA ARG A 510 -17.43 24.44 -7.55
C ARG A 510 -18.31 23.27 -8.03
N GLY A 511 -17.85 22.02 -7.92
CA GLY A 511 -18.66 20.83 -8.17
C GLY A 511 -19.38 20.34 -6.90
N ASN A 512 -20.40 19.49 -7.07
CA ASN A 512 -21.19 18.93 -5.96
C ASN A 512 -20.36 18.05 -4.99
N GLY A 513 -19.15 17.64 -5.38
CA GLY A 513 -18.13 17.03 -4.53
C GLY A 513 -17.66 17.88 -3.34
N ALA A 514 -17.99 19.17 -3.26
CA ALA A 514 -17.67 20.03 -2.11
C ALA A 514 -18.92 20.55 -1.38
N LYS A 515 -18.91 20.49 -0.04
CA LYS A 515 -19.94 21.10 0.83
C LYS A 515 -19.33 22.18 1.70
N THR A 516 -19.91 23.38 1.64
CA THR A 516 -19.38 24.57 2.32
C THR A 516 -20.17 24.88 3.59
N ASP A 517 -19.49 25.07 4.71
CA ASP A 517 -20.06 25.61 5.95
C ASP A 517 -19.57 27.06 6.21
N LYS A 518 -19.90 27.62 7.38
CA LYS A 518 -19.59 29.02 7.71
C LYS A 518 -18.09 29.32 7.63
N TYR A 519 -17.20 28.36 7.91
CA TYR A 519 -15.74 28.58 7.97
C TYR A 519 -14.91 27.50 7.26
N ASN A 520 -15.50 26.39 6.82
CA ASN A 520 -14.79 25.27 6.19
C ASN A 520 -15.45 24.85 4.88
N ILE A 521 -14.68 24.15 4.05
CA ILE A 521 -15.16 23.43 2.87
C ILE A 521 -14.82 21.95 3.04
N ARG A 522 -15.80 21.08 2.85
CA ARG A 522 -15.71 19.63 3.01
C ARG A 522 -15.78 18.96 1.63
N VAL A 523 -14.64 18.51 1.14
CA VAL A 523 -14.52 17.76 -0.12
C VAL A 523 -14.77 16.28 0.16
N LYS A 524 -15.63 15.67 -0.66
CA LYS A 524 -15.94 14.25 -0.68
C LYS A 524 -15.67 13.67 -2.07
N SER A 525 -15.34 12.38 -2.11
CA SER A 525 -15.26 11.59 -3.33
C SER A 525 -15.51 10.12 -2.97
N VAL A 526 -16.10 9.37 -3.90
CA VAL A 526 -16.17 7.89 -3.80
C VAL A 526 -14.83 7.23 -4.13
N ALA A 527 -13.94 7.94 -4.85
CA ALA A 527 -12.60 7.46 -5.17
C ALA A 527 -11.60 7.88 -4.07
N LYS A 528 -11.18 6.91 -3.25
CA LYS A 528 -10.20 7.10 -2.17
C LYS A 528 -8.90 7.74 -2.68
N ARG A 529 -8.42 7.30 -3.85
CA ARG A 529 -7.21 7.82 -4.51
C ARG A 529 -7.24 9.34 -4.71
N VAL A 530 -8.31 9.88 -5.28
CA VAL A 530 -8.51 11.35 -5.47
C VAL A 530 -8.43 12.11 -4.15
N ILE A 531 -9.02 11.59 -3.07
CA ILE A 531 -8.97 12.25 -1.75
C ILE A 531 -7.52 12.33 -1.23
N LEU A 532 -6.74 11.28 -1.41
CA LEU A 532 -5.37 11.23 -0.89
C LEU A 532 -4.42 12.10 -1.72
N GLU A 533 -4.48 11.97 -3.05
CA GLU A 533 -3.71 12.80 -3.98
C GLU A 533 -4.08 14.30 -3.84
N LEU A 534 -5.36 14.63 -3.64
CA LEU A 534 -5.79 16.02 -3.44
C LEU A 534 -5.31 16.57 -2.08
N CYS A 535 -5.25 15.74 -1.03
CA CYS A 535 -4.68 16.13 0.26
C CYS A 535 -3.18 16.48 0.12
N TRP A 536 -2.41 15.62 -0.55
CA TRP A 536 -1.02 15.87 -0.91
C TRP A 536 -0.88 17.16 -1.73
N LEU A 537 -1.68 17.34 -2.78
CA LEU A 537 -1.63 18.50 -3.66
C LEU A 537 -1.95 19.83 -2.96
N LEU A 538 -2.93 19.83 -2.04
CA LEU A 538 -3.31 21.02 -1.27
C LEU A 538 -2.20 21.41 -0.27
N LYS A 539 -1.68 20.44 0.49
CA LYS A 539 -0.60 20.68 1.46
C LYS A 539 0.69 21.10 0.76
N LEU A 540 1.06 20.43 -0.33
CA LEU A 540 2.13 20.84 -1.22
C LEU A 540 1.80 22.09 -2.07
N ASN A 541 0.74 22.83 -1.78
CA ASN A 541 0.51 24.17 -2.31
C ASN A 541 0.14 25.16 -1.18
N GLY A 542 0.53 24.86 0.05
CA GLY A 542 0.36 25.74 1.21
C GLY A 542 -1.07 26.02 1.60
N ILE A 543 -1.98 25.07 1.34
CA ILE A 543 -3.36 25.09 1.78
C ILE A 543 -3.50 24.04 2.89
N SER A 544 -3.66 24.47 4.14
CA SER A 544 -3.86 23.53 5.23
C SER A 544 -5.21 22.81 5.11
N CYS A 545 -5.16 21.49 5.22
CA CYS A 545 -6.33 20.64 5.15
C CYS A 545 -6.20 19.43 6.10
N THR A 546 -7.32 18.82 6.42
CA THR A 546 -7.44 17.69 7.36
C THR A 546 -8.28 16.58 6.75
N ILE A 547 -8.00 15.31 7.05
CA ILE A 547 -8.85 14.20 6.60
C ILE A 547 -9.72 13.68 7.75
N GLY A 548 -11.00 13.47 7.41
CA GLY A 548 -12.05 12.96 8.27
C GLY A 548 -12.71 11.72 7.69
N ILE A 549 -13.24 10.87 8.58
CA ILE A 549 -14.15 9.78 8.23
C ILE A 549 -15.57 10.31 8.39
N GLY A 550 -16.41 10.14 7.37
CA GLY A 550 -17.82 10.51 7.41
C GLY A 550 -18.71 9.30 7.62
N SER A 551 -19.15 9.04 8.85
CA SER A 551 -20.26 8.12 9.10
C SER A 551 -21.60 8.84 8.89
N LYS A 552 -22.49 8.21 8.11
CA LYS A 552 -23.94 8.38 8.26
C LYS A 552 -24.43 7.18 9.07
N ARG A 553 -25.42 7.37 9.95
CA ARG A 553 -26.16 6.23 10.52
C ARG A 553 -26.81 5.46 9.36
N GLY A 554 -26.55 4.16 9.26
CA GLY A 554 -27.18 3.26 8.29
C GLY A 554 -26.49 3.11 6.92
N ASP A 555 -25.27 3.61 6.73
CA ASP A 555 -24.54 3.51 5.45
C ASP A 555 -23.27 2.65 5.63
N SER A 556 -23.10 1.61 4.81
CA SER A 556 -22.08 0.55 5.01
C SER A 556 -20.69 0.88 4.43
N LYS A 557 -20.54 2.00 3.74
CA LYS A 557 -19.27 2.43 3.12
C LYS A 557 -18.63 3.60 3.86
N GLU A 558 -17.39 3.42 4.32
CA GLU A 558 -16.58 4.52 4.88
C GLU A 558 -16.31 5.60 3.83
N ASN A 559 -16.86 6.80 4.05
CA ASN A 559 -16.65 7.93 3.16
C ASN A 559 -15.55 8.87 3.69
N TYR A 560 -14.35 8.80 3.08
CA TYR A 560 -13.27 9.75 3.35
C TYR A 560 -13.64 11.16 2.88
N ASN A 561 -13.22 12.17 3.64
CA ASN A 561 -13.40 13.58 3.25
C ASN A 561 -12.20 14.44 3.67
N ILE A 562 -11.91 15.48 2.88
CA ILE A 562 -10.97 16.54 3.26
C ILE A 562 -11.77 17.72 3.81
N VAL A 563 -11.34 18.29 4.94
CA VAL A 563 -11.82 19.59 5.44
C VAL A 563 -10.73 20.63 5.22
N ILE A 564 -11.08 21.69 4.48
CA ILE A 564 -10.23 22.85 4.19
C ILE A 564 -10.80 24.05 4.96
N GLN A 565 -9.96 24.83 5.65
CA GLN A 565 -10.43 26.07 6.26
C GLN A 565 -10.54 27.17 5.19
N ARG A 566 -11.64 27.93 5.18
CA ARG A 566 -11.88 28.96 4.16
C ARG A 566 -10.85 30.09 4.17
N SER A 567 -10.19 30.34 5.30
CA SER A 567 -9.05 31.28 5.39
C SER A 567 -7.84 30.86 4.55
N GLU A 568 -7.68 29.57 4.25
CA GLU A 568 -6.54 29.03 3.50
C GLU A 568 -6.64 29.26 2.00
N LEU A 569 -7.82 29.65 1.52
CA LEU A 569 -8.14 29.82 0.11
C LEU A 569 -8.07 31.29 -0.33
N GLY A 570 -7.17 32.09 0.27
CA GLY A 570 -7.09 33.55 0.08
C GLY A 570 -6.98 34.01 -1.38
N GLU A 571 -6.24 33.29 -2.22
CA GLU A 571 -6.17 33.58 -3.67
C GLU A 571 -7.48 33.25 -4.41
N LEU A 572 -8.29 32.33 -3.89
CA LEU A 572 -9.62 32.00 -4.37
C LEU A 572 -10.69 32.79 -3.59
N LYS A 573 -10.70 34.11 -3.77
CA LYS A 573 -11.53 35.08 -3.02
C LYS A 573 -13.02 34.71 -2.85
N GLU A 574 -13.63 33.98 -3.79
CA GLU A 574 -15.02 33.49 -3.69
C GLU A 574 -15.24 32.45 -2.58
N PHE A 575 -14.21 31.63 -2.32
CA PHE A 575 -14.18 30.62 -1.28
C PHE A 575 -13.56 31.17 0.01
N TYR A 576 -12.71 32.20 -0.09
CA TYR A 576 -12.11 32.84 1.07
C TYR A 576 -13.18 33.33 2.06
N ARG A 577 -12.92 33.11 3.35
CA ARG A 577 -13.66 33.78 4.42
C ARG A 577 -12.78 33.87 5.67
N GLU A 578 -12.53 35.11 6.08
CA GLU A 578 -11.78 35.40 7.28
C GLU A 578 -12.51 34.94 8.56
N ARG A 579 -11.73 34.52 9.56
CA ARG A 579 -12.24 33.98 10.82
C ARG A 579 -12.01 34.98 11.94
N LYS A 580 -13.09 35.53 12.52
CA LYS A 580 -13.05 36.53 13.62
C LYS A 580 -12.34 36.09 14.92
N LYS A 581 -11.78 34.88 15.02
CA LYS A 581 -11.10 34.35 16.22
C LYS A 581 -9.71 33.85 15.84
N ASN A 582 -8.70 34.41 16.50
CA ASN A 582 -7.28 34.19 16.21
C ASN A 582 -6.86 32.72 16.33
N GLY A 583 -6.19 32.21 15.28
CA GLY A 583 -5.54 30.91 15.27
C GLY A 583 -5.36 30.39 13.85
N ALA A 584 -4.13 30.42 13.34
CA ALA A 584 -3.79 29.73 12.09
C ALA A 584 -4.03 28.22 12.21
N PRO A 585 -4.14 27.49 11.09
CA PRO A 585 -4.18 26.03 11.09
C PRO A 585 -3.05 25.42 11.91
N LYS A 586 -3.34 24.33 12.63
CA LYS A 586 -2.40 23.77 13.60
C LYS A 586 -1.09 23.35 12.94
N ASP A 587 -1.16 22.77 11.75
CA ASP A 587 -0.05 22.36 10.89
C ASP A 587 0.78 23.52 10.31
N LYS A 588 0.35 24.78 10.45
CA LYS A 588 1.11 26.00 10.08
C LYS A 588 1.73 26.73 11.27
N LEU A 589 1.58 26.21 12.48
CA LEU A 589 2.18 26.80 13.68
C LEU A 589 3.57 26.20 13.93
N LEU A 590 4.53 27.05 14.30
CA LEU A 590 5.87 26.67 14.74
C LEU A 590 5.98 26.79 16.28
N PRO A 591 6.62 25.85 17.00
CA PRO A 591 6.80 25.97 18.44
C PRO A 591 7.68 27.17 18.82
N ALA A 592 7.40 27.77 19.99
CA ALA A 592 8.02 29.00 20.46
C ALA A 592 9.04 28.79 21.60
N ASP A 593 9.33 27.54 21.93
CA ASP A 593 10.28 27.08 22.94
C ASP A 593 11.71 27.58 22.70
N GLY A 594 12.24 27.44 21.48
CA GLY A 594 13.58 27.95 21.14
C GLY A 594 13.68 29.48 21.30
N LEU A 595 12.69 30.22 20.79
CA LEU A 595 12.63 31.68 20.98
C LEU A 595 12.54 32.09 22.45
N ARG A 596 11.81 31.33 23.29
CA ARG A 596 11.72 31.58 24.73
C ARG A 596 13.04 31.38 25.45
N ARG A 597 13.80 30.34 25.09
CA ARG A 597 15.14 30.09 25.65
C ARG A 597 16.06 31.28 25.40
N VAL A 598 16.13 31.73 24.16
CA VAL A 598 16.91 32.91 23.76
C VAL A 598 16.42 34.16 24.50
N TYR A 599 15.10 34.42 24.52
CA TYR A 599 14.49 35.55 25.22
C TYR A 599 14.80 35.60 26.73
N ALA A 600 14.73 34.44 27.41
CA ALA A 600 14.90 34.36 28.86
C ALA A 600 16.31 34.76 29.33
N GLN A 601 17.33 34.49 28.52
CA GLN A 601 18.73 34.79 28.87
C GLN A 601 19.15 36.22 28.53
N ILE A 602 18.50 36.88 27.54
CA ILE A 602 18.83 38.27 27.17
C ILE A 602 18.43 39.28 28.28
N LYS A 603 17.50 38.92 29.18
CA LYS A 603 16.96 39.77 30.28
C LYS A 603 16.84 41.27 29.93
N PRO A 604 16.18 41.67 28.82
CA PRO A 604 16.22 43.06 28.39
C PRO A 604 15.23 43.95 29.15
N LYS A 605 15.44 45.27 29.05
CA LYS A 605 14.46 46.29 29.43
C LYS A 605 13.08 45.97 28.80
N PHE A 606 12.02 46.18 29.56
CA PHE A 606 10.67 45.67 29.29
C PHE A 606 10.14 46.12 27.91
N ASN A 607 9.98 45.19 26.97
CA ASN A 607 9.19 45.39 25.75
C ASN A 607 7.90 44.56 25.85
N TYR A 608 6.77 45.22 26.12
CA TYR A 608 5.50 44.56 26.42
C TYR A 608 4.93 43.74 25.24
N GLU A 609 5.11 44.19 23.99
CA GLU A 609 4.58 43.47 22.82
C GLU A 609 5.28 42.10 22.66
N ILE A 610 6.62 42.08 22.69
CA ILE A 610 7.39 40.85 22.51
C ILE A 610 7.34 39.97 23.76
N TYR A 611 7.30 40.55 24.96
CA TYR A 611 6.97 39.84 26.20
C TYR A 611 5.62 39.12 26.07
N SER A 612 4.59 39.79 25.53
CA SER A 612 3.26 39.21 25.32
C SER A 612 3.22 38.15 24.20
N LEU A 613 4.07 38.26 23.19
CA LEU A 613 4.20 37.24 22.15
C LEU A 613 4.91 35.97 22.65
N ILE A 614 5.96 36.11 23.47
CA ILE A 614 6.85 35.00 23.85
C ILE A 614 6.49 34.40 25.22
N ARG A 615 6.23 35.23 26.24
CA ARG A 615 6.09 34.82 27.65
C ARG A 615 4.65 34.58 28.12
N ASN A 616 3.64 35.21 27.50
CA ASN A 616 2.21 34.98 27.83
C ASN A 616 1.66 33.63 27.31
N GLY A 617 2.34 32.52 27.61
CA GLY A 617 1.83 31.15 27.47
C GLY A 617 1.73 30.56 26.05
N LYS A 618 1.71 31.36 24.98
CA LYS A 618 1.57 30.90 23.57
C LYS A 618 2.63 29.86 23.14
N LYS A 619 2.31 28.56 23.26
CA LYS A 619 3.25 27.44 23.01
C LYS A 619 3.74 27.35 21.55
N ARG A 620 2.98 27.90 20.60
CA ARG A 620 3.34 27.99 19.18
C ARG A 620 2.97 29.36 18.62
N LEU A 621 3.65 29.78 17.56
CA LEU A 621 3.47 31.04 16.84
C LEU A 621 3.26 30.78 15.33
N ILE A 622 2.64 31.75 14.66
CA ILE A 622 2.62 31.85 13.19
C ILE A 622 3.96 32.38 12.67
N ARG A 623 4.29 32.16 11.39
CA ARG A 623 5.57 32.56 10.78
C ARG A 623 5.87 34.06 10.97
N GLU A 624 4.88 34.93 10.86
CA GLU A 624 5.00 36.38 11.10
C GLU A 624 5.26 36.72 12.58
N GLY A 625 4.78 35.89 13.51
CA GLY A 625 5.06 36.01 14.93
C GLY A 625 6.49 35.59 15.27
N VAL A 626 6.99 34.52 14.65
CA VAL A 626 8.38 34.08 14.73
C VAL A 626 9.32 35.13 14.13
N ALA A 627 9.00 35.66 12.94
CA ALA A 627 9.80 36.69 12.27
C ALA A 627 9.91 37.98 13.10
N ARG A 628 8.81 38.46 13.69
CA ARG A 628 8.83 39.61 14.61
C ARG A 628 9.67 39.35 15.87
N ALA A 629 9.55 38.16 16.46
CA ALA A 629 10.34 37.78 17.63
C ALA A 629 11.84 37.79 17.33
N ILE A 630 12.27 37.20 16.20
CA ILE A 630 13.67 37.20 15.77
C ILE A 630 14.17 38.62 15.52
N LYS A 631 13.47 39.41 14.70
CA LYS A 631 13.86 40.80 14.39
C LYS A 631 14.05 41.64 15.66
N TRP A 632 13.20 41.46 16.66
CA TRP A 632 13.38 42.15 17.94
C TRP A 632 14.57 41.61 18.76
N ILE A 633 14.78 40.29 18.80
CA ILE A 633 15.92 39.68 19.50
C ILE A 633 17.24 40.23 18.95
N GLU A 634 17.35 40.36 17.63
CA GLU A 634 18.54 40.89 16.97
C GLU A 634 18.72 42.39 17.27
N ASN A 635 17.64 43.18 17.13
CA ASN A 635 17.64 44.61 17.42
C ASN A 635 17.93 44.95 18.91
N ALA A 636 17.89 43.98 19.84
CA ALA A 636 18.08 44.23 21.27
C ALA A 636 19.53 44.59 21.65
N HIS A 637 20.52 44.31 20.79
CA HIS A 637 21.90 44.86 20.69
C HIS A 637 22.76 45.13 21.96
N ARG A 638 22.37 44.71 23.17
CA ARG A 638 23.09 45.04 24.43
C ARG A 638 23.59 43.83 25.22
N VAL A 639 23.27 42.61 24.78
CA VAL A 639 23.77 41.37 25.39
C VAL A 639 24.31 40.48 24.27
N PRO A 640 25.57 40.03 24.32
CA PRO A 640 26.11 39.12 23.31
C PRO A 640 25.37 37.78 23.35
N LEU A 641 24.89 37.33 22.19
CA LEU A 641 24.30 36.00 22.04
C LEU A 641 25.41 34.95 22.04
N ASN A 642 25.24 33.89 22.83
CA ASN A 642 26.12 32.72 22.75
C ASN A 642 25.90 31.96 21.43
N ARG A 643 26.85 31.11 21.03
CA ARG A 643 26.78 30.32 19.78
C ARG A 643 25.49 29.50 19.65
N GLN A 644 24.95 28.97 20.75
CA GLN A 644 23.72 28.17 20.74
C GLN A 644 22.49 29.04 20.39
N HIS A 645 22.41 30.26 20.89
CA HIS A 645 21.30 31.18 20.57
C HIS A 645 21.34 31.67 19.13
N VAL A 646 22.52 32.00 18.61
CA VAL A 646 22.70 32.37 17.20
C VAL A 646 22.20 31.21 16.32
N ARG A 647 22.63 29.97 16.60
CA ARG A 647 22.18 28.76 15.91
C ARG A 647 20.65 28.52 15.99
N ILE A 648 20.02 28.76 17.15
CA ILE A 648 18.55 28.68 17.28
C ILE A 648 17.85 29.71 16.38
N LEU A 649 18.30 30.97 16.39
CA LEU A 649 17.72 32.03 15.56
C LEU A 649 17.94 31.75 14.07
N GLU A 650 19.12 31.27 13.69
CA GLU A 650 19.44 30.81 12.33
C GLU A 650 18.54 29.67 11.88
N ASN A 651 18.27 28.68 12.73
CA ASN A 651 17.38 27.57 12.39
C ASN A 651 15.94 28.04 12.17
N TYR A 652 15.42 28.92 13.03
CA TYR A 652 14.13 29.56 12.74
C TYR A 652 14.18 30.40 11.46
N LYS A 653 15.27 31.11 11.15
CA LYS A 653 15.42 31.87 9.89
C LYS A 653 15.42 30.98 8.65
N LYS A 654 16.19 29.87 8.65
CA LYS A 654 16.19 28.84 7.59
C LYS A 654 14.78 28.32 7.33
N ILE A 655 14.02 28.12 8.41
CA ILE A 655 12.62 27.69 8.36
C ILE A 655 11.68 28.85 7.97
N LEU A 656 11.97 30.11 8.27
CA LEU A 656 11.20 31.23 7.71
C LEU A 656 11.45 31.43 6.21
N SER A 657 12.57 30.93 5.66
CA SER A 657 12.78 30.75 4.22
C SER A 657 12.26 29.43 3.64
N GLY A 658 11.93 28.43 4.46
CA GLY A 658 11.47 27.09 4.04
C GLY A 658 10.12 26.68 4.67
N ASP A 659 9.08 26.49 3.87
CA ASP A 659 7.69 26.46 4.33
C ASP A 659 7.21 25.12 4.95
N VAL A 660 7.81 24.78 6.09
CA VAL A 660 7.35 23.76 7.03
C VAL A 660 6.44 24.36 8.11
N GLY A 661 5.68 23.51 8.80
CA GLY A 661 5.00 23.80 10.07
C GLY A 661 4.90 22.54 10.93
N THR A 662 4.15 22.55 12.04
CA THR A 662 4.16 21.43 13.00
C THR A 662 2.78 20.94 13.46
N VAL A 663 2.58 19.62 13.48
CA VAL A 663 1.44 18.98 14.15
C VAL A 663 1.87 18.37 15.47
N LYS A 664 1.06 18.56 16.50
CA LYS A 664 1.35 17.99 17.82
C LYS A 664 0.88 16.54 17.87
N VAL A 665 1.75 15.62 18.26
CA VAL A 665 1.40 14.21 18.52
C VAL A 665 0.47 14.14 19.73
N LYS A 666 -0.65 13.43 19.57
CA LYS A 666 -1.63 13.12 20.63
C LYS A 666 -1.37 11.77 21.28
N SER A 667 -0.91 10.80 20.49
CA SER A 667 -0.42 9.50 20.94
C SER A 667 0.42 8.88 19.82
N ALA A 668 1.47 8.16 20.18
CA ALA A 668 2.03 7.08 19.37
C ALA A 668 1.85 5.81 20.22
N LYS A 669 1.24 4.76 19.67
CA LYS A 669 0.95 3.52 20.38
C LYS A 669 1.35 2.33 19.55
N GLU A 670 2.21 1.47 20.05
CA GLU A 670 2.51 0.19 19.42
C GLU A 670 1.20 -0.62 19.22
N ILE A 671 1.02 -1.19 18.03
CA ILE A 671 -0.16 -1.96 17.61
C ILE A 671 0.20 -3.33 17.00
N GLY A 672 1.49 -3.65 16.83
CA GLY A 672 1.98 -4.93 16.32
C GLY A 672 3.42 -4.82 15.82
N GLU A 673 3.93 -5.88 15.19
CA GLU A 673 5.23 -5.93 14.50
C GLU A 673 5.03 -6.57 13.13
N VAL A 674 5.71 -6.05 12.10
CA VAL A 674 5.54 -6.48 10.70
C VAL A 674 6.86 -6.36 9.93
N GLU A 675 6.93 -6.98 8.75
CA GLU A 675 8.04 -6.74 7.83
C GLU A 675 7.82 -5.45 7.03
N VAL A 676 8.89 -4.68 6.87
CA VAL A 676 8.93 -3.29 6.40
C VAL A 676 10.00 -3.12 5.34
N TYR A 677 9.69 -2.30 4.35
CA TYR A 677 10.61 -1.86 3.31
C TYR A 677 11.02 -0.43 3.61
N ASP A 678 12.33 -0.20 3.72
CA ASP A 678 12.96 1.11 3.93
C ASP A 678 13.75 1.50 2.68
N ILE A 679 13.88 2.80 2.43
CA ILE A 679 14.72 3.33 1.35
C ILE A 679 15.74 4.33 1.88
N SER A 680 16.99 4.14 1.47
CA SER A 680 18.13 4.97 1.87
C SER A 680 18.33 6.11 0.87
N VAL A 681 18.78 7.26 1.36
CA VAL A 681 19.07 8.46 0.57
C VAL A 681 20.35 9.09 1.12
N ASP A 682 21.29 9.43 0.25
CA ASP A 682 22.61 9.97 0.63
C ASP A 682 22.50 11.18 1.57
N ASN A 683 23.10 11.05 2.76
CA ASN A 683 23.09 12.02 3.85
C ASN A 683 21.70 12.30 4.49
N TYR A 684 20.65 11.56 4.11
CA TYR A 684 19.27 11.76 4.60
C TYR A 684 18.48 10.44 4.69
N GLU A 685 18.76 9.57 5.67
CA GLU A 685 17.98 8.35 6.01
C GLU A 685 16.55 8.63 6.53
N ARG A 686 15.83 9.56 5.89
CA ARG A 686 14.68 10.29 6.42
C ARG A 686 13.76 10.65 5.25
N PHE A 687 12.92 9.72 4.82
CA PHE A 687 12.08 9.83 3.62
C PHE A 687 10.62 10.18 3.92
N PHE A 688 9.86 10.62 2.90
CA PHE A 688 8.42 10.92 3.02
C PHE A 688 7.57 9.96 2.17
N GLY A 689 6.61 9.29 2.82
CA GLY A 689 6.09 8.03 2.27
C GLY A 689 4.84 7.44 2.92
N GLY A 690 3.66 7.92 2.57
CA GLY A 690 2.40 7.29 2.98
C GLY A 690 1.18 7.91 2.33
N PHE A 691 -0.01 7.39 2.70
CA PHE A 691 -1.30 7.89 2.21
C PHE A 691 -1.59 9.36 2.59
N TYR A 692 -0.88 9.87 3.59
CA TYR A 692 -0.84 11.28 4.01
C TYR A 692 0.62 11.76 3.86
N PRO A 693 0.94 13.06 4.00
CA PRO A 693 2.33 13.52 4.11
C PRO A 693 3.04 13.12 5.43
N ILE A 694 2.72 11.92 5.93
CA ILE A 694 3.21 11.20 7.12
C ILE A 694 2.93 9.69 6.82
N LEU A 695 3.80 8.74 7.23
CA LEU A 695 4.09 7.48 6.50
C LEU A 695 3.26 6.18 6.80
N LEU A 696 3.43 5.09 5.98
CA LEU A 696 3.45 3.60 6.31
C LEU A 696 2.36 2.53 5.90
N HIS A 697 2.58 1.23 6.29
CA HIS A 697 2.62 -0.04 5.47
C HIS A 697 1.87 -1.32 5.95
N ASN A 698 1.60 -2.30 5.04
CA ASN A 698 1.72 -3.79 5.21
C ASN A 698 1.47 -4.63 3.91
N SER A 699 1.92 -5.90 3.67
CA SER A 699 3.10 -6.78 4.00
C SER A 699 2.78 -8.30 3.81
N GLY A 700 3.67 -9.19 3.28
CA GLY A 700 3.57 -10.70 3.32
C GLY A 700 4.33 -11.58 2.27
N HIS A 701 4.90 -12.74 2.64
CA HIS A 701 6.28 -13.04 2.14
C HIS A 701 6.87 -14.48 2.34
N LYS A 702 6.07 -15.55 2.54
CA LYS A 702 6.57 -16.79 3.21
C LYS A 702 7.14 -17.95 2.38
N MET A 703 7.04 -17.94 1.05
CA MET A 703 7.41 -19.11 0.22
C MET A 703 8.21 -18.75 -1.04
N CYS A 704 9.30 -18.00 -0.90
CA CYS A 704 10.11 -17.44 -1.99
C CYS A 704 9.33 -16.56 -2.98
N ALA A 705 8.12 -16.15 -2.62
CA ALA A 705 7.16 -15.50 -3.48
C ALA A 705 6.99 -14.03 -3.07
N PRO A 706 6.54 -13.16 -3.98
CA PRO A 706 6.41 -11.74 -3.72
C PRO A 706 5.21 -11.38 -2.86
N THR A 707 5.33 -10.21 -2.29
CA THR A 707 4.31 -9.47 -1.59
C THR A 707 3.05 -9.18 -2.43
N GLY A 708 2.09 -10.13 -2.44
CA GLY A 708 0.69 -9.89 -2.86
C GLY A 708 -0.23 -11.10 -3.01
N SER A 709 0.30 -12.33 -3.02
CA SER A 709 -0.38 -13.53 -3.53
C SER A 709 -0.53 -14.67 -2.51
N GLY A 710 -1.66 -14.75 -1.81
CA GLY A 710 -2.05 -15.96 -1.07
C GLY A 710 -2.80 -16.96 -1.94
N ALA A 711 -3.08 -18.13 -1.38
CA ALA A 711 -4.01 -19.09 -1.97
C ALA A 711 -4.91 -19.73 -0.91
N LEU A 712 -6.11 -20.11 -1.35
CA LEU A 712 -7.09 -20.87 -0.61
C LEU A 712 -7.54 -22.04 -1.49
N TYR A 713 -7.18 -23.25 -1.10
CA TYR A 713 -7.80 -24.48 -1.57
C TYR A 713 -9.20 -24.59 -0.97
N VAL A 714 -10.18 -24.92 -1.81
CA VAL A 714 -11.53 -25.32 -1.43
C VAL A 714 -11.90 -26.51 -2.29
N ARG A 715 -12.28 -27.61 -1.66
CA ARG A 715 -12.76 -28.80 -2.37
C ARG A 715 -13.95 -28.45 -3.27
N GLU A 716 -13.93 -28.90 -4.52
CA GLU A 716 -14.82 -28.36 -5.58
C GLU A 716 -16.31 -28.46 -5.23
N GLU A 717 -16.76 -29.59 -4.66
CA GLU A 717 -18.15 -29.79 -4.23
C GLU A 717 -18.62 -28.81 -3.13
N LEU A 718 -17.71 -28.24 -2.33
CA LEU A 718 -18.02 -27.31 -1.25
C LEU A 718 -18.00 -25.85 -1.68
N MET A 719 -17.53 -25.54 -2.89
CA MET A 719 -17.45 -24.16 -3.37
C MET A 719 -18.81 -23.46 -3.42
N GLU A 720 -19.90 -24.19 -3.68
CA GLU A 720 -21.25 -23.59 -3.70
C GLU A 720 -21.80 -23.31 -2.29
N GLU A 721 -21.33 -24.01 -1.26
CA GLU A 721 -21.73 -23.82 0.15
C GLU A 721 -21.08 -22.60 0.82
N VAL A 722 -19.98 -22.10 0.25
CA VAL A 722 -19.22 -20.95 0.79
C VAL A 722 -19.59 -19.68 0.02
N GLU A 723 -20.18 -18.72 0.72
CA GLU A 723 -20.40 -17.37 0.18
C GLU A 723 -19.08 -16.59 0.09
N PRO A 724 -18.81 -15.86 -1.01
CA PRO A 724 -17.56 -15.13 -1.17
C PRO A 724 -17.48 -13.89 -0.27
N LEU A 725 -16.27 -13.62 0.26
CA LEU A 725 -16.01 -12.49 1.17
C LEU A 725 -16.29 -11.12 0.52
N CYS A 726 -16.12 -11.03 -0.80
CA CYS A 726 -16.36 -9.85 -1.62
C CYS A 726 -17.11 -10.29 -2.89
N ILE A 727 -18.17 -9.55 -3.28
CA ILE A 727 -18.92 -9.74 -4.52
C ILE A 727 -18.70 -8.52 -5.42
N GLY A 728 -18.40 -8.74 -6.70
CA GLY A 728 -18.17 -7.67 -7.68
C GLY A 728 -17.72 -8.19 -9.05
N GLY A 729 -17.36 -7.29 -9.97
CA GLY A 729 -16.89 -7.69 -11.30
C GLY A 729 -15.72 -8.67 -11.22
N GLY A 730 -15.85 -9.83 -11.85
CA GLY A 730 -14.97 -11.01 -11.67
C GLY A 730 -15.69 -12.20 -11.05
N THR A 731 -16.59 -11.95 -10.08
CA THR A 731 -17.35 -13.01 -9.39
C THR A 731 -18.77 -13.23 -9.92
N ILE A 732 -19.18 -12.47 -10.95
CA ILE A 732 -20.57 -12.39 -11.42
C ILE A 732 -20.67 -12.96 -12.83
N ALA A 733 -21.45 -14.04 -12.97
CA ALA A 733 -21.83 -14.62 -14.26
C ALA A 733 -23.01 -13.86 -14.91
N ASP A 734 -23.94 -13.36 -14.10
CA ASP A 734 -25.11 -12.61 -14.58
C ASP A 734 -25.64 -11.65 -13.50
N VAL A 735 -26.25 -10.52 -13.89
CA VAL A 735 -26.80 -9.53 -12.95
C VAL A 735 -27.95 -8.73 -13.56
N GLY A 736 -29.10 -8.78 -12.89
CA GLY A 736 -30.29 -8.00 -13.20
C GLY A 736 -30.46 -6.78 -12.30
N LEU A 737 -31.70 -6.30 -12.20
CA LEU A 737 -32.05 -5.17 -11.32
C LEU A 737 -32.26 -5.60 -9.85
N ASP A 738 -32.63 -6.87 -9.66
CA ASP A 738 -33.07 -7.48 -8.41
C ASP A 738 -32.40 -8.84 -8.11
N TYR A 739 -31.61 -9.38 -9.05
CA TYR A 739 -30.85 -10.62 -8.88
C TYR A 739 -29.39 -10.47 -9.32
N TYR A 740 -28.54 -11.36 -8.81
CA TYR A 740 -27.24 -11.66 -9.38
C TYR A 740 -27.01 -13.17 -9.35
N LYS A 741 -26.13 -13.65 -10.23
CA LYS A 741 -25.66 -15.02 -10.28
C LYS A 741 -24.14 -15.00 -10.19
N LEU A 742 -23.59 -15.74 -9.24
CA LEU A 742 -22.15 -15.89 -9.11
C LEU A 742 -21.57 -16.71 -10.26
N GLU A 743 -20.29 -16.49 -10.54
CA GLU A 743 -19.49 -17.40 -11.36
C GLU A 743 -19.37 -18.80 -10.74
N ARG A 744 -18.84 -19.74 -11.53
CA ARG A 744 -18.52 -21.10 -11.07
C ARG A 744 -17.04 -21.25 -10.72
N GLY A 745 -16.72 -22.29 -9.95
CA GLY A 745 -15.35 -22.58 -9.54
C GLY A 745 -14.72 -21.41 -8.75
N PRO A 746 -13.41 -21.16 -8.89
CA PRO A 746 -12.69 -20.24 -8.01
C PRO A 746 -13.02 -18.76 -8.30
N MET A 747 -13.47 -18.45 -9.52
CA MET A 747 -13.76 -17.07 -9.94
C MET A 747 -14.85 -16.39 -9.12
N ARG A 748 -15.79 -17.16 -8.52
CA ARG A 748 -16.80 -16.61 -7.60
C ARG A 748 -16.21 -15.93 -6.36
N PHE A 749 -14.94 -16.20 -6.03
CA PHE A 749 -14.24 -15.64 -4.88
C PHE A 749 -13.27 -14.50 -5.25
N GLU A 750 -12.92 -14.33 -6.53
CA GLU A 750 -11.87 -13.42 -7.02
C GLU A 750 -12.42 -12.05 -7.47
N ALA A 751 -12.97 -11.29 -6.52
CA ALA A 751 -13.59 -10.01 -6.82
C ALA A 751 -12.58 -8.91 -7.22
N GLY A 752 -12.86 -8.25 -8.34
CA GLY A 752 -12.11 -7.09 -8.83
C GLY A 752 -11.13 -7.44 -9.95
N THR A 753 -9.93 -6.88 -9.90
CA THR A 753 -8.79 -7.32 -10.72
C THR A 753 -7.80 -7.97 -9.75
N PRO A 754 -7.37 -9.22 -9.97
CA PRO A 754 -6.49 -9.91 -9.03
C PRO A 754 -5.06 -9.34 -9.03
N ALA A 755 -4.25 -9.81 -8.08
CA ALA A 755 -2.82 -9.54 -7.99
C ALA A 755 -2.06 -10.39 -9.04
N ILE A 756 -2.16 -9.99 -10.31
CA ILE A 756 -1.73 -10.81 -11.46
C ILE A 756 -0.21 -11.06 -11.46
N ALA A 757 0.60 -10.04 -11.20
CA ALA A 757 2.06 -10.17 -11.21
C ALA A 757 2.54 -11.03 -10.04
N GLU A 758 1.88 -10.87 -8.90
CA GLU A 758 2.17 -11.49 -7.64
C GLU A 758 1.77 -12.97 -7.67
N ALA A 759 0.65 -13.31 -8.32
CA ALA A 759 0.27 -14.69 -8.63
C ALA A 759 1.25 -15.34 -9.64
N ILE A 760 1.68 -14.63 -10.68
CA ILE A 760 2.73 -15.11 -11.60
C ILE A 760 4.05 -15.36 -10.84
N GLY A 761 4.41 -14.48 -9.89
CA GLY A 761 5.55 -14.64 -9.00
C GLY A 761 5.41 -15.85 -8.07
N LEU A 762 4.24 -16.08 -7.46
CA LEU A 762 3.92 -17.30 -6.72
C LEU A 762 4.11 -18.56 -7.60
N GLY A 763 3.63 -18.53 -8.85
CA GLY A 763 3.85 -19.58 -9.82
C GLY A 763 5.33 -19.78 -10.21
N ALA A 764 6.16 -18.75 -10.15
CA ALA A 764 7.61 -18.90 -10.34
C ALA A 764 8.32 -19.44 -9.10
N ALA A 765 7.86 -19.07 -7.91
CA ALA A 765 8.39 -19.57 -6.64
C ALA A 765 8.11 -21.08 -6.50
N ILE A 766 6.91 -21.52 -6.89
CA ILE A 766 6.57 -22.94 -6.96
C ILE A 766 7.48 -23.70 -7.93
N ASP A 767 7.75 -23.17 -9.13
CA ASP A 767 8.72 -23.80 -10.05
C ASP A 767 10.11 -23.90 -9.42
N TYR A 768 10.53 -22.85 -8.70
CA TYR A 768 11.82 -22.79 -8.03
C TYR A 768 11.94 -23.85 -6.92
N LEU A 769 10.93 -23.96 -6.05
CA LEU A 769 10.84 -24.98 -5.00
C LEU A 769 10.77 -26.40 -5.60
N ARG A 770 9.96 -26.62 -6.67
CA ARG A 770 9.89 -27.92 -7.37
C ARG A 770 11.21 -28.29 -8.06
N LYS A 771 11.95 -27.31 -8.59
CA LYS A 771 13.28 -27.51 -9.22
C LYS A 771 14.35 -27.92 -8.21
N ILE A 772 14.28 -27.42 -6.97
CA ILE A 772 15.09 -27.91 -5.85
C ILE A 772 14.59 -29.31 -5.43
N GLY A 773 13.27 -29.48 -5.38
CA GLY A 773 12.57 -30.68 -4.94
C GLY A 773 12.23 -30.60 -3.44
N MET A 774 10.94 -30.69 -3.11
CA MET A 774 10.48 -30.56 -1.71
C MET A 774 11.08 -31.60 -0.77
N GLU A 775 11.34 -32.82 -1.26
CA GLU A 775 12.03 -33.85 -0.47
C GLU A 775 13.48 -33.45 -0.14
N ASN A 776 14.18 -32.74 -1.04
CA ASN A 776 15.53 -32.21 -0.76
C ASN A 776 15.46 -31.07 0.28
N ILE A 777 14.48 -30.19 0.17
CA ILE A 777 14.21 -29.10 1.13
C ILE A 777 13.94 -29.69 2.51
N GLU A 778 12.98 -30.59 2.62
CA GLU A 778 12.55 -31.23 3.86
C GLU A 778 13.70 -32.05 4.50
N ASN A 779 14.46 -32.80 3.71
CA ASN A 779 15.61 -33.55 4.21
C ASN A 779 16.72 -32.63 4.75
N HIS A 780 17.07 -31.56 4.01
CA HIS A 780 18.09 -30.60 4.41
C HIS A 780 17.66 -29.82 5.65
N GLU A 781 16.43 -29.29 5.67
CA GLU A 781 15.89 -28.61 6.85
C GLU A 781 15.81 -29.54 8.06
N ARG A 782 15.46 -30.81 7.90
CA ARG A 782 15.47 -31.79 9.02
C ARG A 782 16.87 -32.01 9.58
N GLU A 783 17.91 -32.01 8.75
CA GLU A 783 19.30 -32.06 9.22
C GLU A 783 19.69 -30.79 10.01
N LEU A 784 19.37 -29.60 9.49
CA LEU A 784 19.62 -28.34 10.20
C LEU A 784 18.82 -28.25 11.51
N THR A 785 17.56 -28.69 11.49
CA THR A 785 16.65 -28.72 12.64
C THR A 785 17.21 -29.62 13.74
N LYS A 786 17.75 -30.79 13.37
CA LYS A 786 18.41 -31.70 14.30
C LYS A 786 19.64 -31.04 14.93
N GLN A 787 20.56 -30.51 14.11
CA GLN A 787 21.77 -29.84 14.60
C GLN A 787 21.45 -28.64 15.50
N MET A 788 20.42 -27.85 15.14
CA MET A 788 19.99 -26.68 15.91
C MET A 788 19.33 -27.08 17.24
N TYR A 789 18.52 -28.15 17.25
CA TYR A 789 17.91 -28.68 18.47
C TYR A 789 18.95 -29.23 19.45
N GLU A 790 19.86 -30.09 18.96
CA GLU A 790 20.93 -30.69 19.77
C GLU A 790 21.90 -29.61 20.27
N GLY A 791 22.30 -28.70 19.37
CA GLY A 791 23.25 -27.63 19.68
C GLY A 791 22.70 -26.57 20.64
N LEU A 792 21.42 -26.20 20.57
CA LEU A 792 20.81 -25.27 21.54
C LEU A 792 20.42 -25.96 22.84
N GLY A 793 19.86 -27.18 22.78
CA GLY A 793 19.44 -27.95 23.95
C GLY A 793 20.61 -28.42 24.83
N GLY A 794 21.82 -28.50 24.27
CA GLY A 794 23.06 -28.79 25.01
C GLY A 794 23.68 -27.59 25.75
N ILE A 795 23.13 -26.38 25.62
CA ILE A 795 23.70 -25.17 26.25
C ILE A 795 23.08 -24.98 27.64
N PRO A 796 23.87 -24.88 28.73
CA PRO A 796 23.36 -24.58 30.06
C PRO A 796 22.50 -23.31 30.06
N LYS A 797 21.41 -23.34 30.83
CA LYS A 797 20.41 -22.26 30.95
C LYS A 797 19.57 -21.99 29.68
N VAL A 798 19.81 -22.66 28.54
CA VAL A 798 18.93 -22.53 27.35
C VAL A 798 17.71 -23.45 27.48
N GLU A 799 16.53 -22.91 27.26
CA GLU A 799 15.25 -23.64 27.24
C GLU A 799 14.69 -23.61 25.81
N VAL A 800 14.70 -24.76 25.13
CA VAL A 800 14.08 -24.95 23.80
C VAL A 800 12.65 -25.48 24.00
N TYR A 801 11.65 -24.84 23.38
CA TYR A 801 10.24 -25.28 23.47
C TYR A 801 9.85 -26.15 22.27
N GLY A 802 8.75 -26.91 22.39
CA GLY A 802 8.27 -27.80 21.33
C GLY A 802 8.96 -29.17 21.32
N PRO A 803 8.75 -30.00 20.27
CA PRO A 803 9.10 -31.43 20.30
C PRO A 803 10.49 -31.73 19.70
N GLU A 804 10.90 -32.98 19.77
CA GLU A 804 12.11 -33.49 19.09
C GLU A 804 12.04 -33.27 17.56
N PRO A 805 13.19 -33.13 16.86
CA PRO A 805 13.27 -32.82 15.42
C PRO A 805 12.40 -33.64 14.47
N LYS A 806 12.09 -34.90 14.80
CA LYS A 806 11.20 -35.78 14.00
C LYS A 806 9.74 -35.31 13.93
N HIS A 807 9.31 -34.45 14.84
CA HIS A 807 7.92 -33.98 14.98
C HIS A 807 7.75 -32.49 14.65
N ARG A 808 8.76 -31.88 14.03
CA ARG A 808 8.78 -30.46 13.69
C ARG A 808 9.53 -30.17 12.39
N VAL A 809 9.15 -29.07 11.74
CA VAL A 809 9.98 -28.39 10.74
C VAL A 809 11.04 -27.51 11.43
N GLY A 810 11.87 -26.82 10.65
CA GLY A 810 12.96 -25.95 11.12
C GLY A 810 12.53 -24.65 11.78
N ILE A 811 11.68 -24.72 12.80
CA ILE A 811 11.21 -23.60 13.61
C ILE A 811 11.50 -23.90 15.08
N MET A 812 12.45 -23.15 15.65
CA MET A 812 13.08 -23.42 16.93
C MET A 812 12.87 -22.24 17.89
N PRO A 813 11.81 -22.27 18.71
CA PRO A 813 11.61 -21.29 19.77
C PRO A 813 12.47 -21.64 20.98
N PHE A 814 13.19 -20.65 21.53
CA PHE A 814 14.00 -20.84 22.73
C PHE A 814 14.08 -19.58 23.59
N ASN A 815 14.57 -19.73 24.82
CA ASN A 815 14.92 -18.64 25.73
C ASN A 815 16.25 -18.97 26.44
N VAL A 816 16.97 -17.93 26.91
CA VAL A 816 18.28 -18.07 27.55
C VAL A 816 18.21 -17.55 28.99
N GLY A 817 18.33 -18.44 29.97
CA GLY A 817 18.29 -18.12 31.40
C GLY A 817 17.06 -17.31 31.79
N ASN A 818 17.29 -16.15 32.42
CA ASN A 818 16.30 -15.13 32.74
C ASN A 818 16.31 -13.94 31.77
N LEU A 819 17.08 -14.01 30.67
CA LEU A 819 17.26 -12.91 29.74
C LEU A 819 15.97 -12.60 28.95
N ASN A 820 15.83 -11.34 28.57
CA ASN A 820 14.75 -10.91 27.68
C ASN A 820 15.03 -11.43 26.25
N PRO A 821 14.07 -12.10 25.58
CA PRO A 821 14.27 -12.62 24.24
C PRO A 821 14.60 -11.54 23.19
N HIS A 822 14.18 -10.29 23.40
CA HIS A 822 14.54 -9.18 22.51
C HIS A 822 16.03 -8.82 22.62
N ASP A 823 16.59 -8.83 23.83
CA ASP A 823 18.00 -8.49 24.06
C ASP A 823 18.93 -9.59 23.52
N VAL A 824 18.52 -10.86 23.64
CA VAL A 824 19.24 -12.01 23.04
C VAL A 824 19.19 -11.94 21.51
N ALA A 825 18.04 -11.62 20.91
CA ALA A 825 17.92 -11.46 19.46
C ALA A 825 18.78 -10.31 18.93
N LEU A 826 18.82 -9.18 19.64
CA LEU A 826 19.69 -8.05 19.30
C LEU A 826 21.18 -8.40 19.45
N ALA A 827 21.55 -9.16 20.49
CA ALA A 827 22.93 -9.61 20.67
C ALA A 827 23.40 -10.53 19.52
N LEU A 828 22.54 -11.44 19.06
CA LEU A 828 22.81 -12.34 17.93
C LEU A 828 23.01 -11.58 16.60
N ASP A 829 22.21 -10.55 16.34
CA ASP A 829 22.37 -9.67 15.19
C ASP A 829 23.68 -8.87 15.27
N VAL A 830 23.89 -8.13 16.36
CA VAL A 830 25.03 -7.20 16.52
C VAL A 830 26.38 -7.91 16.62
N SER A 831 26.46 -9.09 17.24
CA SER A 831 27.74 -9.80 17.42
C SER A 831 28.11 -10.73 16.27
N ALA A 832 27.12 -11.29 15.56
CA ALA A 832 27.33 -12.42 14.65
C ALA A 832 26.60 -12.29 13.30
N SER A 833 25.84 -11.21 13.07
CA SER A 833 24.96 -11.01 11.91
C SER A 833 23.91 -12.12 11.77
N ILE A 834 23.33 -12.57 12.89
CA ILE A 834 22.34 -13.65 12.94
C ILE A 834 20.94 -13.08 13.19
N MET A 835 20.09 -13.12 12.16
CA MET A 835 18.74 -12.58 12.22
C MET A 835 17.76 -13.64 12.71
N VAL A 836 17.25 -13.45 13.93
CA VAL A 836 16.18 -14.24 14.54
C VAL A 836 15.04 -13.32 15.00
N ARG A 837 13.84 -13.86 15.19
CA ARG A 837 12.72 -13.09 15.74
C ARG A 837 12.58 -13.30 17.23
N SER A 838 12.04 -12.31 17.93
CA SER A 838 11.67 -12.37 19.35
C SER A 838 10.22 -11.94 19.56
N GLY A 839 9.62 -12.34 20.69
CA GLY A 839 8.29 -11.88 21.11
C GLY A 839 7.21 -12.98 21.13
N HIS A 840 5.97 -12.62 20.78
CA HIS A 840 4.78 -13.49 20.85
C HIS A 840 4.41 -14.20 19.53
N HIS A 841 5.10 -13.89 18.43
CA HIS A 841 4.93 -14.56 17.12
C HIS A 841 3.47 -14.68 16.63
N CYS A 842 2.61 -13.73 16.98
CA CYS A 842 1.17 -13.78 16.69
C CYS A 842 0.45 -15.07 17.16
N ALA A 843 0.90 -15.67 18.27
CA ALA A 843 0.27 -16.82 18.91
C ALA A 843 0.18 -16.61 20.45
N LEU A 844 -0.46 -15.53 20.88
CA LEU A 844 -0.60 -15.17 22.29
C LEU A 844 -1.23 -16.27 23.18
N PRO A 845 -2.24 -17.06 22.75
CA PRO A 845 -2.77 -18.17 23.56
C PRO A 845 -1.68 -19.21 23.87
N LEU A 846 -1.00 -19.70 22.82
CA LEU A 846 0.17 -20.58 22.89
C LEU A 846 1.24 -20.00 23.85
N THR A 847 1.65 -18.74 23.64
CA THR A 847 2.70 -18.14 24.47
C THR A 847 2.31 -18.07 25.95
N LYS A 848 1.07 -17.71 26.27
CA LYS A 848 0.59 -17.60 27.66
C LYS A 848 0.43 -18.96 28.33
N SER A 849 -0.04 -19.97 27.61
CA SER A 849 -0.42 -21.26 28.19
C SER A 849 0.73 -22.27 28.21
N LEU A 850 1.55 -22.31 27.15
CA LEU A 850 2.64 -23.27 26.98
C LEU A 850 4.01 -22.68 27.38
N ILE A 851 4.41 -21.57 26.74
CA ILE A 851 5.75 -20.96 26.95
C ILE A 851 5.83 -20.25 28.31
N ARG A 852 4.74 -19.64 28.77
CA ARG A 852 4.59 -19.00 30.09
C ARG A 852 5.64 -17.91 30.41
N ARG A 853 6.22 -17.31 29.36
CA ARG A 853 7.15 -16.18 29.45
C ARG A 853 6.64 -14.98 28.62
N PRO A 854 7.22 -13.77 28.78
CA PRO A 854 6.87 -12.60 27.95
C PRO A 854 7.10 -12.78 26.44
N GLY A 855 7.78 -13.83 26.02
CA GLY A 855 7.98 -14.21 24.62
C GLY A 855 8.97 -15.36 24.51
N SER A 856 9.42 -15.64 23.28
CA SER A 856 10.61 -16.44 23.01
C SER A 856 11.45 -15.82 21.91
N ILE A 857 12.73 -16.14 21.84
CA ILE A 857 13.46 -16.11 20.57
C ILE A 857 12.85 -17.21 19.68
N ARG A 858 12.91 -17.05 18.36
CA ARG A 858 12.59 -18.05 17.36
C ARG A 858 13.61 -17.95 16.23
N ALA A 859 14.52 -18.93 16.18
CA ALA A 859 15.33 -19.19 15.01
C ALA A 859 14.51 -20.10 14.06
N SER A 860 14.52 -19.79 12.77
CA SER A 860 13.81 -20.56 11.75
C SER A 860 14.62 -20.68 10.48
N THR A 861 15.00 -21.91 10.17
CA THR A 861 15.78 -22.26 8.98
C THR A 861 14.89 -22.32 7.75
N TYR A 862 15.55 -22.32 6.60
CA TYR A 862 14.98 -22.70 5.31
C TYR A 862 16.06 -23.42 4.49
N PHE A 863 15.72 -23.95 3.32
CA PHE A 863 16.67 -24.71 2.49
C PHE A 863 17.95 -23.94 2.11
N TYR A 864 17.97 -22.61 2.12
CA TYR A 864 19.17 -21.82 1.82
C TYR A 864 20.16 -21.71 2.99
N ASN A 865 19.79 -22.14 4.20
CA ASN A 865 20.67 -22.08 5.36
C ASN A 865 21.68 -23.24 5.38
N THR A 866 22.81 -23.08 6.09
CA THR A 866 23.89 -24.07 6.12
C THR A 866 24.17 -24.62 7.53
N LYS A 867 24.97 -25.69 7.63
CA LYS A 867 25.33 -26.31 8.93
C LYS A 867 26.25 -25.41 9.75
N GLU A 868 27.10 -24.66 9.06
CA GLU A 868 28.03 -23.68 9.61
C GLU A 868 27.27 -22.48 10.20
N GLU A 869 26.15 -22.08 9.58
CA GLU A 869 25.25 -21.06 10.14
C GLU A 869 24.60 -21.50 11.46
N ILE A 870 24.23 -22.78 11.58
CA ILE A 870 23.70 -23.37 12.82
C ILE A 870 24.79 -23.52 13.89
N GLU A 871 26.00 -23.92 13.50
CA GLU A 871 27.14 -23.98 14.40
C GLU A 871 27.48 -22.59 14.96
N LYS A 872 27.47 -21.55 14.12
CA LYS A 872 27.69 -20.17 14.57
C LYS A 872 26.56 -19.68 15.48
N LEU A 873 25.28 -19.96 15.18
CA LEU A 873 24.15 -19.68 16.08
C LEU A 873 24.37 -20.32 17.46
N THR A 874 24.64 -21.62 17.51
CA THR A 874 24.74 -22.35 18.77
C THR A 874 25.97 -21.92 19.58
N THR A 875 27.07 -21.56 18.91
CA THR A 875 28.26 -20.99 19.55
C THR A 875 27.97 -19.62 20.16
N THR A 876 27.39 -18.68 19.40
CA THR A 876 27.08 -17.34 19.91
C THR A 876 25.98 -17.37 21.00
N VAL A 877 25.00 -18.28 20.92
CA VAL A 877 24.03 -18.48 22.02
C VAL A 877 24.72 -19.00 23.29
N ARG A 878 25.75 -19.87 23.17
CA ARG A 878 26.55 -20.34 24.32
C ARG A 878 27.31 -19.19 24.97
N GLU A 879 28.00 -18.37 24.18
CA GLU A 879 28.71 -17.18 24.65
C GLU A 879 27.77 -16.21 25.40
N ILE A 880 26.57 -15.98 24.86
CA ILE A 880 25.52 -15.18 25.51
C ILE A 880 25.06 -15.82 26.84
N ALA A 881 24.82 -17.13 26.86
CA ALA A 881 24.38 -17.85 28.05
C ALA A 881 25.44 -17.86 29.18
N GLU A 882 26.72 -17.99 28.82
CA GLU A 882 27.83 -17.99 29.77
C GLU A 882 28.16 -16.58 30.29
N THR A 883 28.07 -15.56 29.43
CA THR A 883 28.47 -14.18 29.77
C THR A 883 27.36 -13.38 30.46
N LEU A 884 26.09 -13.58 30.07
CA LEU A 884 24.99 -12.69 30.43
C LEU A 884 23.90 -13.33 31.30
N ALA A 885 23.66 -14.64 31.19
CA ALA A 885 22.63 -15.30 32.00
C ALA A 885 23.17 -15.64 33.40
N VAL A 886 22.56 -15.07 34.43
CA VAL A 886 22.85 -15.36 35.85
C VAL A 886 22.08 -16.62 36.29
#